data_AF-A0A7C7VTE4-F1
#
_entry.id   AF-A0A7C7VTE4-F1
#
_cell.length_a   1.000
_cell.length_b   1.000
_cell.length_c   1.000
_cell.angle_alpha   90.00
_cell.angle_beta   90.00
_cell.angle_gamma   90.00
#
_symmetry.space_group_name_H-M   'P 1'
#
loop_
_entity.id
_entity.type
_entity.pdbx_description
1 polymer ?
#
loop_
_entity_poly.entity_id
_entity_poly.type
_entity_poly.pdbx_seq_one_letter_code
_entity_poly.pdbx_strand_id
1 'polypeptide(L)'
;MSRAAERWDPATKRAVALIMLALLALLLYRFRGVLPPLLISFLLAFILDPVVDFLEARARLSRTVATALVFILVALALLAAPAMAAPSVVRAVRSLNLDFAQIAADLDRLMAQPLVFLGQEWDLRQVYGEFRQTLEAFLSTVASGTVDVVVGFASTLFWLVFILLSAFYLTRDGDRIVAWVESLAPPFFRDDFIRLRLRITEVWHAFLRGQLVMALLLAAITTAVAMAVGLPNGLALGLLAGVMEFIPNIGPIIAAVPAVLVAFFEGSTWLPLSNVWFAVLVLGLYILIQQVEGNVLLPRVLGRSLNLHPLIVLVAVIAGGSLAGVLGMLLAAPMVATLRVLGEYIYCRLTDQDPFPEPVQPPPPRWGLGRQLWNRVRRRVLADRWVVRPARPEDRAGVEAICARIWEGHDYVPEVWEEWLADPHGQLTVVELGERVVALGKLTRIADDEWWLEGLRVDPAYRRLGVARLLQAHQVEVAERVGRGTLRLGTSASNRPVHRNVARDGFRRAAEFLSYVADPLPGPCPLRSLTADDLEAAWGVIEGSPVLRAAGGLYEVSWHWMDLTRERLAAHLAAGEVWGGDLEDGLAALAILPPNPRAERLSVGYVDGEPEGVTALAWGLRVLAARRCFEKVRVRPPTYPPLLAALEAAGFARVWEHCFWIFERPLGTAVNDDR
;
A
#
# COMPACT_ATOMS: atom_id res chain seq x y z
N MET A 1 -8.02 46.46 2.79
CA MET A 1 -6.57 46.32 2.47
C MET A 1 -5.96 45.33 3.45
N SER A 2 -5.97 44.04 3.14
CA SER A 2 -5.26 43.03 3.95
C SER A 2 -3.77 43.14 3.64
N ARG A 3 -2.96 43.54 4.62
CA ARG A 3 -1.50 43.46 4.50
C ARG A 3 -1.13 42.02 4.20
N ALA A 4 -0.63 41.74 2.99
CA ALA A 4 -0.02 40.47 2.67
C ALA A 4 1.11 40.26 3.69
N ALA A 5 1.06 39.18 4.47
CA ALA A 5 2.09 38.88 5.44
C ALA A 5 3.45 38.84 4.74
N GLU A 6 4.42 39.63 5.21
CA GLU A 6 5.77 39.65 4.65
C GLU A 6 6.35 38.24 4.67
N ARG A 7 6.65 37.72 3.47
CA ARG A 7 7.23 36.38 3.32
C ARG A 7 8.63 36.41 3.90
N TRP A 8 8.92 35.51 4.85
CA TRP A 8 10.27 35.40 5.42
C TRP A 8 11.32 35.09 4.34
N ASP A 9 12.47 35.72 4.47
CA ASP A 9 13.66 35.44 3.67
C ASP A 9 14.13 33.98 3.86
N PRO A 10 14.73 33.31 2.84
CA PRO A 10 15.24 31.96 2.97
C PRO A 10 16.22 31.74 4.13
N ALA A 11 17.00 32.74 4.53
CA ALA A 11 17.90 32.64 5.68
C ALA A 11 17.10 32.50 6.99
N THR A 12 16.07 33.33 7.18
CA THR A 12 15.16 33.27 8.34
C THR A 12 14.43 31.93 8.39
N LYS A 13 13.92 31.44 7.25
CA LYS A 13 13.28 30.12 7.16
C LYS A 13 14.21 28.99 7.60
N ARG A 14 15.48 29.00 7.14
CA ARG A 14 16.49 28.00 7.54
C ARG A 14 16.82 28.09 9.02
N ALA A 15 17.02 29.30 9.56
CA ALA A 15 17.31 29.51 10.97
C ALA A 15 16.17 29.00 11.86
N VAL A 16 14.92 29.34 11.54
CA VAL A 16 13.75 28.85 12.29
C VAL A 16 13.63 27.34 12.19
N ALA A 17 13.82 26.75 11.00
CA ALA A 17 13.80 25.30 10.83
C ALA A 17 14.88 24.59 11.68
N LEU A 18 16.09 25.12 11.72
CA LEU A 18 17.18 24.58 12.54
C LEU A 18 16.89 24.72 14.04
N ILE A 19 16.34 25.85 14.48
CA ILE A 19 15.93 26.07 15.88
C ILE A 19 14.82 25.08 16.27
N MET A 20 13.79 24.93 15.42
CA MET A 20 12.72 23.97 15.64
C MET A 20 13.23 22.53 15.70
N LEU A 21 14.19 22.17 14.84
CA LEU A 21 14.83 20.86 14.86
C LEU A 21 15.64 20.65 16.16
N ALA A 22 16.40 21.65 16.61
CA ALA A 22 17.16 21.59 17.85
C ALA A 22 16.26 21.47 19.09
N LEU A 23 15.14 22.22 19.12
CA LEU A 23 14.12 22.13 20.17
C LEU A 23 13.48 20.75 20.21
N LEU A 24 13.12 20.19 19.04
CA LEU A 24 12.60 18.84 18.93
C LEU A 24 13.61 17.80 19.47
N ALA A 25 14.87 17.90 19.08
CA ALA A 25 15.93 17.01 19.54
C ALA A 25 16.14 17.10 21.07
N LEU A 26 16.13 18.32 21.63
CA LEU A 26 16.22 18.54 23.07
C LEU A 26 15.04 17.92 23.82
N LEU A 27 13.82 18.08 23.30
CA LEU A 27 12.62 17.50 23.87
C LEU A 27 12.70 15.96 23.86
N LEU A 28 13.07 15.35 22.73
CA LEU A 28 13.26 13.91 22.63
C LEU A 28 14.32 13.40 23.61
N TYR A 29 15.43 14.11 23.77
CA TYR A 29 16.46 13.77 24.74
C TYR A 29 15.95 13.87 26.19
N ARG A 30 15.23 14.94 26.52
CA ARG A 30 14.69 15.18 27.87
C ARG A 30 13.63 14.16 28.27
N PHE A 31 12.84 13.67 27.32
CA PHE A 31 11.75 12.72 27.53
C PHE A 31 12.06 11.31 27.01
N ARG A 32 13.35 10.97 26.81
CA ARG A 32 13.78 9.67 26.29
C ARG A 32 13.23 8.45 27.05
N GLY A 33 12.90 8.61 28.34
CA GLY A 33 12.30 7.54 29.15
C GLY A 33 10.87 7.14 28.74
N VAL A 34 10.13 8.02 28.05
CA VAL A 34 8.77 7.76 27.56
C VAL A 34 8.78 7.18 26.14
N LEU A 35 9.91 7.30 25.42
CA LEU A 35 10.02 6.78 24.06
C LEU A 35 9.84 5.25 23.98
N PRO A 36 10.46 4.42 24.86
CA PRO A 36 10.26 2.97 24.84
C PRO A 36 8.78 2.53 24.86
N PRO A 37 7.97 2.92 25.86
CA PRO A 37 6.56 2.51 25.88
C PRO A 37 5.75 3.10 24.72
N LEU A 38 6.06 4.32 24.28
CA LEU A 38 5.39 4.92 23.12
C LEU A 38 5.71 4.20 21.81
N LEU A 39 6.96 3.75 21.62
CA LEU A 39 7.37 2.92 20.49
C LEU A 39 6.69 1.55 20.53
N ILE A 40 6.60 0.91 21.70
CA ILE A 40 5.83 -0.34 21.87
C ILE A 40 4.36 -0.10 21.54
N SER A 41 3.80 1.04 21.93
CA SER A 41 2.41 1.40 21.64
C SER A 41 2.18 1.56 20.14
N PHE A 42 3.10 2.23 19.44
CA PHE A 42 3.06 2.37 17.99
C PHE A 42 3.16 1.02 17.29
N LEU A 43 4.08 0.15 17.74
CA LEU A 43 4.24 -1.20 17.22
C LEU A 43 2.96 -2.03 17.41
N LEU A 44 2.39 -1.99 18.61
CA LEU A 44 1.16 -2.70 18.93
C LEU A 44 -0.02 -2.18 18.10
N ALA A 45 -0.17 -0.86 17.98
CA ALA A 45 -1.18 -0.24 17.13
C ALA A 45 -1.06 -0.74 15.68
N PHE A 46 0.16 -0.71 15.14
CA PHE A 46 0.41 -1.13 13.77
C PHE A 46 0.16 -2.63 13.52
N ILE A 47 0.43 -3.49 14.52
CA ILE A 47 0.13 -4.93 14.44
C ILE A 47 -1.37 -5.20 14.51
N LEU A 48 -2.11 -4.42 15.30
CA LEU A 48 -3.54 -4.62 15.55
C LEU A 48 -4.44 -3.91 14.53
N ASP A 49 -3.96 -2.89 13.84
CA ASP A 49 -4.72 -2.12 12.84
C ASP A 49 -5.38 -3.01 11.77
N PRO A 50 -4.70 -4.00 11.15
CA PRO A 50 -5.34 -4.89 10.18
C PRO A 50 -6.44 -5.77 10.78
N VAL A 51 -6.36 -6.08 12.08
CA VAL A 51 -7.39 -6.84 12.80
C VAL A 51 -8.61 -5.96 13.06
N VAL A 52 -8.40 -4.69 13.40
CA VAL A 52 -9.46 -3.68 13.54
C VAL A 52 -10.15 -3.46 12.21
N ASP A 53 -9.41 -3.24 11.12
CA ASP A 53 -9.96 -3.07 9.77
C ASP A 53 -10.79 -4.29 9.33
N PHE A 54 -10.31 -5.50 9.65
CA PHE A 54 -11.05 -6.74 9.36
C PHE A 54 -12.38 -6.79 10.11
N LEU A 55 -12.42 -6.39 11.38
CA LEU A 55 -13.65 -6.35 12.17
C LEU A 55 -14.60 -5.24 11.70
N GLU A 56 -14.07 -4.07 11.34
CA GLU A 56 -14.84 -2.97 10.76
C GLU A 56 -15.53 -3.42 9.46
N ALA A 57 -14.77 -4.01 8.53
CA ALA A 57 -15.29 -4.47 7.24
C ALA A 57 -16.27 -5.65 7.37
N ARG A 58 -16.00 -6.61 8.26
CA ARG A 58 -16.78 -7.86 8.33
C ARG A 58 -17.97 -7.78 9.27
N ALA A 59 -17.82 -7.12 10.42
CA ALA A 59 -18.86 -6.99 11.44
C ALA A 59 -19.62 -5.66 11.38
N ARG A 60 -19.23 -4.73 10.47
CA ARG A 60 -19.85 -3.40 10.30
C ARG A 60 -19.87 -2.59 11.60
N LEU A 61 -18.86 -2.77 12.44
CA LEU A 61 -18.67 -2.02 13.69
C LEU A 61 -17.98 -0.70 13.40
N SER A 62 -18.26 0.34 14.19
CA SER A 62 -17.48 1.58 14.11
C SER A 62 -16.03 1.33 14.55
N ARG A 63 -15.06 2.04 13.94
CA ARG A 63 -13.62 1.90 14.26
C ARG A 63 -13.33 1.95 15.76
N THR A 64 -14.00 2.83 16.50
CA THR A 64 -13.87 2.93 17.97
C THR A 64 -14.27 1.63 18.68
N VAL A 65 -15.40 1.02 18.29
CA VAL A 65 -15.90 -0.22 18.92
C VAL A 65 -15.02 -1.40 18.52
N ALA A 66 -14.64 -1.51 17.25
CA ALA A 66 -13.72 -2.54 16.78
C ALA A 66 -12.37 -2.47 17.52
N THR A 67 -11.80 -1.27 17.63
CA THR A 67 -10.56 -1.04 18.39
C THR A 67 -10.74 -1.41 19.87
N ALA A 68 -11.83 -0.98 20.51
CA ALA A 68 -12.08 -1.29 21.93
C ALA A 68 -12.16 -2.80 22.17
N LEU A 69 -12.87 -3.55 21.33
CA LEU A 69 -12.99 -5.00 21.45
C LEU A 69 -11.63 -5.71 21.29
N VAL A 70 -10.83 -5.31 20.30
CA VAL A 70 -9.49 -5.90 20.09
C VAL A 70 -8.59 -5.62 21.28
N PHE A 71 -8.57 -4.38 21.79
CA PHE A 71 -7.72 -4.03 22.93
C PHE A 71 -8.18 -4.68 24.24
N ILE A 72 -9.49 -4.87 24.45
CA ILE A 72 -10.01 -5.67 25.57
C ILE A 72 -9.52 -7.11 25.47
N LEU A 73 -9.60 -7.73 24.28
CA LEU A 73 -9.11 -9.09 24.06
C LEU A 73 -7.61 -9.21 24.31
N VAL A 74 -6.82 -8.25 23.83
CA VAL A 74 -5.36 -8.18 24.07
C VAL A 74 -5.06 -8.00 25.56
N ALA A 75 -5.77 -7.12 26.26
CA ALA A 75 -5.61 -6.94 27.70
C ALA A 75 -5.95 -8.22 28.48
N LEU A 76 -7.04 -8.90 28.11
CA LEU A 76 -7.40 -10.21 28.70
C LEU A 76 -6.32 -11.26 28.45
N ALA A 77 -5.79 -11.35 27.22
CA ALA A 77 -4.72 -12.28 26.88
C ALA A 77 -3.42 -11.99 27.66
N LEU A 78 -3.03 -10.72 27.79
CA LEU A 78 -1.85 -10.28 28.54
C LEU A 78 -1.96 -10.54 30.05
N LEU A 79 -3.18 -10.53 30.61
CA LEU A 79 -3.42 -10.89 32.00
C LEU A 79 -3.52 -12.41 32.20
N ALA A 80 -4.16 -13.13 31.28
CA ALA A 80 -4.40 -14.57 31.38
C ALA A 80 -3.13 -15.41 31.18
N ALA A 81 -2.28 -15.07 30.20
CA ALA A 81 -1.10 -15.87 29.87
C ALA A 81 -0.11 -16.00 31.06
N PRO A 82 0.29 -14.90 31.75
CA PRO A 82 1.12 -15.00 32.95
C PRO A 82 0.39 -15.71 34.09
N ALA A 83 -0.90 -15.47 34.28
CA ALA A 83 -1.68 -16.13 35.34
C ALA A 83 -1.72 -17.66 35.18
N MET A 84 -1.68 -18.17 33.94
CA MET A 84 -1.62 -19.60 33.64
C MET A 84 -0.20 -20.17 33.72
N ALA A 85 0.81 -19.44 33.25
CA ALA A 85 2.20 -19.91 33.19
C ALA A 85 2.94 -19.81 34.53
N ALA A 86 2.73 -18.70 35.26
CA ALA A 86 3.48 -18.40 36.49
C ALA A 86 3.33 -19.49 37.57
N PRO A 87 2.15 -20.08 37.84
CA PRO A 87 2.04 -21.13 38.85
C PRO A 87 2.88 -22.37 38.54
N SER A 88 2.99 -22.75 37.26
CA SER A 88 3.82 -23.89 36.85
C SER A 88 5.31 -23.59 37.00
N VAL A 89 5.74 -22.38 36.62
CA VAL A 89 7.13 -21.94 36.83
C VAL A 89 7.46 -21.85 38.32
N VAL A 90 6.58 -21.25 39.14
CA VAL A 90 6.77 -21.12 40.58
C VAL A 90 6.80 -22.49 41.26
N ARG A 91 5.94 -23.43 40.86
CA ARG A 91 5.98 -24.82 41.37
C ARG A 91 7.26 -25.51 40.96
N ALA A 92 7.70 -25.40 39.71
CA ALA A 92 8.97 -25.94 39.25
C ALA A 92 10.12 -25.38 40.10
N VAL A 93 10.18 -24.06 40.30
CA VAL A 93 11.23 -23.41 41.10
C VAL A 93 11.17 -23.80 42.57
N ARG A 94 9.99 -23.86 43.20
CA ARG A 94 9.85 -24.25 44.61
C ARG A 94 10.11 -25.73 44.84
N SER A 95 9.76 -26.59 43.87
CA SER A 95 10.02 -28.04 43.93
C SER A 95 11.50 -28.37 43.91
N LEU A 96 12.33 -27.40 43.51
CA LEU A 96 13.77 -27.55 43.55
C LEU A 96 14.24 -27.90 44.95
N ASN A 97 13.73 -27.24 46.00
CA ASN A 97 14.31 -27.36 47.35
C ASN A 97 15.86 -27.25 47.31
N LEU A 98 16.39 -26.63 46.25
CA LEU A 98 17.80 -26.51 45.97
C LEU A 98 18.23 -25.27 46.73
N ASP A 99 19.20 -25.44 47.59
CA ASP A 99 19.91 -24.32 48.16
C ASP A 99 20.67 -23.64 47.01
N PHE A 100 20.06 -22.65 46.37
CA PHE A 100 20.60 -22.00 45.17
C PHE A 100 21.97 -21.39 45.45
N ALA A 101 22.23 -21.02 46.71
CA ALA A 101 23.56 -20.62 47.17
C ALA A 101 24.57 -21.77 47.03
N GLN A 102 24.18 -23.00 47.33
CA GLN A 102 24.97 -24.21 47.16
C GLN A 102 25.23 -24.53 45.68
N ILE A 103 24.22 -24.37 44.80
CA ILE A 103 24.39 -24.57 43.34
C ILE A 103 25.32 -23.52 42.74
N ALA A 104 25.15 -22.25 43.12
CA ALA A 104 26.06 -21.19 42.70
C ALA A 104 27.49 -21.49 43.17
N ALA A 105 27.66 -21.95 44.41
CA ALA A 105 28.96 -22.34 44.96
C ALA A 105 29.57 -23.59 44.29
N ASP A 106 28.75 -24.56 43.87
CA ASP A 106 29.23 -25.77 43.17
C ASP A 106 29.55 -25.47 41.69
N LEU A 107 28.81 -24.56 41.06
CA LEU A 107 29.14 -24.01 39.74
C LEU A 107 30.44 -23.19 39.79
N ASP A 108 30.66 -22.39 40.84
CA ASP A 108 31.92 -21.67 41.07
C ASP A 108 33.10 -22.66 41.11
N ARG A 109 32.94 -23.79 41.81
CA ARG A 109 33.99 -24.82 41.91
C ARG A 109 34.26 -25.54 40.60
N LEU A 110 33.22 -25.83 39.83
CA LEU A 110 33.32 -26.50 38.53
C LEU A 110 33.92 -25.58 37.44
N MET A 111 33.58 -24.29 37.46
CA MET A 111 33.98 -23.32 36.43
C MET A 111 35.21 -22.48 36.81
N ALA A 112 35.71 -22.57 38.04
CA ALA A 112 37.01 -22.03 38.44
C ALA A 112 38.20 -22.81 37.83
N GLN A 113 37.95 -23.99 37.26
CA GLN A 113 38.96 -24.74 36.52
C GLN A 113 38.99 -24.27 35.06
N PRO A 114 40.17 -23.90 34.51
CA PRO A 114 40.26 -23.50 33.11
C PRO A 114 39.84 -24.66 32.21
N LEU A 115 38.90 -24.40 31.32
CA LEU A 115 38.48 -25.35 30.30
C LEU A 115 39.60 -25.46 29.25
N VAL A 116 40.45 -26.47 29.43
CA VAL A 116 41.51 -26.80 28.47
C VAL A 116 40.88 -27.62 27.35
N PHE A 117 40.58 -26.96 26.24
CA PHE A 117 40.13 -27.60 25.02
C PHE A 117 41.17 -27.31 23.92
N LEU A 118 41.70 -28.36 23.29
CA LEU A 118 42.77 -28.27 22.28
C LEU A 118 44.06 -27.54 22.74
N GLY A 119 44.39 -27.62 24.04
CA GLY A 119 45.61 -27.01 24.58
C GLY A 119 45.58 -25.48 24.70
N GLN A 120 44.41 -24.86 24.51
CA GLN A 120 44.20 -23.43 24.67
C GLN A 120 43.28 -23.18 25.86
N GLU A 121 43.67 -22.27 26.75
CA GLU A 121 42.89 -21.90 27.93
C GLU A 121 41.82 -20.88 27.53
N TRP A 122 40.55 -21.28 27.61
CA TRP A 122 39.43 -20.38 27.38
C TRP A 122 38.99 -19.78 28.71
N ASP A 123 39.26 -18.47 28.91
CA ASP A 123 38.83 -17.77 30.11
C ASP A 123 37.34 -17.41 30.01
N LEU A 124 36.49 -18.32 30.49
CA LEU A 124 35.04 -18.17 30.50
C LEU A 124 34.54 -17.31 31.68
N ARG A 125 35.43 -16.76 32.52
CA ARG A 125 35.04 -16.03 33.74
C ARG A 125 34.16 -14.82 33.46
N GLN A 126 34.35 -14.14 32.34
CA GLN A 126 33.56 -12.94 32.01
C GLN A 126 32.13 -13.29 31.59
N VAL A 127 31.97 -14.33 30.76
CA VAL A 127 30.65 -14.87 30.35
C VAL A 127 29.95 -15.54 31.53
N TYR A 128 30.70 -16.24 32.37
CA TYR A 128 30.21 -16.83 33.61
C TYR A 128 29.73 -15.76 34.61
N GLY A 129 30.49 -14.67 34.75
CA GLY A 129 30.12 -13.54 35.62
C GLY A 129 28.79 -12.89 35.22
N GLU A 130 28.58 -12.64 33.93
CA GLU A 130 27.33 -12.08 33.42
C GLU A 130 26.15 -13.06 33.57
N PHE A 131 26.36 -14.35 33.27
CA PHE A 131 25.35 -15.40 33.46
C PHE A 131 24.97 -15.55 34.93
N ARG A 132 25.96 -15.56 35.83
CA ARG A 132 25.78 -15.62 37.29
C ARG A 132 24.99 -14.43 37.79
N GLN A 133 25.36 -13.22 37.38
CA GLN A 133 24.67 -12.00 37.83
C GLN A 133 23.21 -11.97 37.35
N THR A 134 22.95 -12.46 36.13
CA THR A 134 21.59 -12.62 35.59
C THR A 134 20.80 -13.69 36.35
N LEU A 135 21.42 -14.81 36.66
CA LEU A 135 20.83 -15.90 37.42
C LEU A 135 20.53 -15.48 38.87
N GLU A 136 21.46 -14.80 39.55
CA GLU A 136 21.27 -14.22 40.89
C GLU A 136 20.17 -13.15 40.89
N ALA A 137 20.09 -12.30 39.87
CA ALA A 137 19.01 -11.32 39.73
C ALA A 137 17.64 -12.00 39.54
N PHE A 138 17.58 -13.04 38.71
CA PHE A 138 16.36 -13.84 38.52
C PHE A 138 15.95 -14.56 39.80
N LEU A 139 16.90 -15.22 40.47
CA LEU A 139 16.67 -15.97 41.70
C LEU A 139 16.29 -15.05 42.87
N SER A 140 16.94 -13.91 43.02
CA SER A 140 16.57 -12.91 44.04
C SER A 140 15.18 -12.34 43.80
N THR A 141 14.79 -12.10 42.54
CA THR A 141 13.43 -11.67 42.17
C THR A 141 12.38 -12.74 42.51
N VAL A 142 12.71 -14.02 42.34
CA VAL A 142 11.80 -15.13 42.64
C VAL A 142 11.76 -15.48 44.13
N ALA A 143 12.89 -15.36 44.83
CA ALA A 143 13.05 -15.69 46.25
C ALA A 143 12.55 -14.59 47.19
N SER A 144 12.60 -13.31 46.80
CA SER A 144 12.22 -12.17 47.65
C SER A 144 10.71 -11.99 47.86
N GLY A 145 9.88 -12.92 47.37
CA GLY A 145 8.47 -13.08 47.70
C GLY A 145 7.76 -11.83 48.25
N THR A 146 7.06 -11.12 47.36
CA THR A 146 5.86 -10.29 47.66
C THR A 146 6.07 -8.81 48.03
N VAL A 147 7.18 -8.35 48.61
CA VAL A 147 7.24 -6.94 49.11
C VAL A 147 7.68 -5.93 48.03
N ASP A 148 8.72 -6.21 47.23
CA ASP A 148 9.12 -5.34 46.11
C ASP A 148 8.22 -5.51 44.86
N VAL A 149 7.46 -6.60 44.81
CA VAL A 149 6.51 -6.89 43.74
C VAL A 149 5.38 -5.87 43.70
N VAL A 150 4.92 -5.33 44.83
CA VAL A 150 3.78 -4.39 44.85
C VAL A 150 4.14 -3.02 44.26
N VAL A 151 5.31 -2.48 44.57
CA VAL A 151 5.80 -1.21 44.00
C VAL A 151 6.19 -1.38 42.53
N GLY A 152 6.81 -2.51 42.17
CA GLY A 152 7.09 -2.88 40.78
C GLY A 152 5.83 -3.15 39.96
N PHE A 153 4.78 -3.72 40.56
CA PHE A 153 3.50 -4.01 39.92
C PHE A 153 2.73 -2.74 39.63
N ALA A 154 2.69 -1.75 40.53
CA ALA A 154 2.05 -0.47 40.26
C ALA A 154 2.71 0.26 39.08
N SER A 155 4.05 0.29 39.02
CA SER A 155 4.83 0.84 37.89
C SER A 155 4.58 0.07 36.59
N THR A 156 4.62 -1.26 36.64
CA THR A 156 4.39 -2.12 35.46
C THR A 156 2.97 -1.98 34.95
N LEU A 157 1.98 -1.94 35.85
CA LEU A 157 0.58 -1.73 35.51
C LEU A 157 0.36 -0.34 34.91
N PHE A 158 0.99 0.69 35.47
CA PHE A 158 0.96 2.03 34.89
C PHE A 158 1.49 2.03 33.45
N TRP A 159 2.67 1.46 33.21
CA TRP A 159 3.25 1.39 31.86
C TRP A 159 2.42 0.52 30.92
N LEU A 160 1.87 -0.60 31.39
CA LEU A 160 1.00 -1.46 30.61
C LEU A 160 -0.27 -0.71 30.19
N VAL A 161 -0.94 -0.03 31.13
CA VAL A 161 -2.11 0.78 30.85
C VAL A 161 -1.76 1.93 29.91
N PHE A 162 -0.63 2.61 30.12
CA PHE A 162 -0.14 3.67 29.24
C PHE A 162 0.11 3.14 27.82
N ILE A 163 0.73 1.97 27.67
CA ILE A 163 1.00 1.34 26.38
C ILE A 163 -0.32 1.00 25.67
N LEU A 164 -1.23 0.31 26.36
CA LEU A 164 -2.51 -0.10 25.79
C LEU A 164 -3.37 1.10 25.41
N LEU A 165 -3.41 2.13 26.25
CA LEU A 165 -4.18 3.34 25.98
C LEU A 165 -3.57 4.15 24.83
N SER A 166 -2.26 4.31 24.80
CA SER A 166 -1.57 5.00 23.70
C SER A 166 -1.76 4.27 22.39
N ALA A 167 -1.61 2.94 22.38
CA ALA A 167 -1.84 2.11 21.21
C ALA A 167 -3.31 2.16 20.75
N PHE A 168 -4.26 2.19 21.69
CA PHE A 168 -5.69 2.34 21.39
C PHE A 168 -5.96 3.65 20.63
N TYR A 169 -5.44 4.79 21.13
CA TYR A 169 -5.61 6.08 20.44
C TYR A 169 -4.90 6.12 19.09
N LEU A 170 -3.69 5.56 18.99
CA LEU A 170 -2.94 5.46 17.74
C LEU A 170 -3.67 4.63 16.68
N THR A 171 -4.33 3.53 17.08
CA THR A 171 -5.11 2.67 16.17
C THR A 171 -6.45 3.31 15.78
N ARG A 172 -7.12 3.95 16.75
CA ARG A 172 -8.42 4.59 16.53
C ARG A 172 -8.33 5.82 15.63
N ASP A 173 -7.35 6.69 15.89
CA ASP A 173 -7.20 7.98 15.22
C ASP A 173 -6.07 7.97 14.17
N GLY A 174 -5.59 6.78 13.77
CA GLY A 174 -4.47 6.60 12.85
C GLY A 174 -4.58 7.45 11.57
N ASP A 175 -5.71 7.37 10.86
CA ASP A 175 -5.93 8.13 9.61
C ASP A 175 -5.87 9.64 9.84
N ARG A 176 -6.41 10.12 10.97
CA ARG A 176 -6.40 11.55 11.31
C ARG A 176 -4.99 12.03 11.64
N ILE A 177 -4.23 11.22 12.36
CA ILE A 177 -2.82 11.50 12.68
C ILE A 177 -2.00 11.55 11.39
N VAL A 178 -2.19 10.60 10.47
CA VAL A 178 -1.51 10.58 9.17
C VAL A 178 -1.86 11.82 8.35
N ALA A 179 -3.14 12.16 8.21
CA ALA A 179 -3.58 13.35 7.47
C ALA A 179 -3.01 14.65 8.08
N TRP A 180 -2.95 14.75 9.41
CA TRP A 180 -2.32 15.87 10.10
C TRP A 180 -0.81 15.94 9.81
N VAL A 181 -0.09 14.82 9.90
CA VAL A 181 1.35 14.76 9.57
C VAL A 181 1.60 15.15 8.11
N GLU A 182 0.80 14.67 7.17
CA GLU A 182 0.88 15.03 5.74
C GLU A 182 0.58 16.52 5.51
N SER A 183 -0.30 17.12 6.33
CA SER A 183 -0.59 18.55 6.26
C SER A 183 0.60 19.44 6.65
N LEU A 184 1.50 18.93 7.52
CA LEU A 184 2.72 19.65 7.94
C LEU A 184 3.78 19.68 6.83
N ALA A 185 3.70 18.76 5.86
CA ALA A 185 4.63 18.72 4.75
C ALA A 185 4.44 19.97 3.85
N PRO A 186 5.53 20.68 3.48
CA PRO A 186 5.45 21.80 2.57
C PRO A 186 4.83 21.39 1.23
N PRO A 187 4.01 22.24 0.57
CA PRO A 187 3.27 21.86 -0.64
C PRO A 187 4.16 21.28 -1.77
N PHE A 188 5.36 21.82 -1.93
CA PHE A 188 6.33 21.40 -2.96
C PHE A 188 7.00 20.04 -2.70
N PHE A 189 6.95 19.52 -1.47
CA PHE A 189 7.47 18.19 -1.10
C PHE A 189 6.37 17.22 -0.68
N ARG A 190 5.09 17.63 -0.71
CA ARG A 190 4.00 16.82 -0.17
C ARG A 190 3.86 15.49 -0.92
N ASP A 191 3.95 15.51 -2.25
CA ASP A 191 3.86 14.28 -3.06
C ASP A 191 5.00 13.31 -2.75
N ASP A 192 6.24 13.81 -2.67
CA ASP A 192 7.41 13.01 -2.30
C ASP A 192 7.27 12.45 -0.88
N PHE A 193 6.79 13.26 0.06
CA PHE A 193 6.55 12.86 1.45
C PHE A 193 5.52 11.73 1.54
N ILE A 194 4.38 11.85 0.86
CA ILE A 194 3.32 10.84 0.83
C ILE A 194 3.86 9.54 0.23
N ARG A 195 4.56 9.61 -0.91
CA ARG A 195 5.15 8.42 -1.56
C ARG A 195 6.19 7.74 -0.68
N LEU A 196 7.05 8.52 -0.03
CA LEU A 196 8.07 8.01 0.88
C LEU A 196 7.44 7.35 2.12
N ARG A 197 6.44 8.01 2.71
CA ARG A 197 5.64 7.46 3.81
C ARG A 197 5.04 6.12 3.41
N LEU A 198 4.35 6.04 2.27
CA LEU A 198 3.73 4.80 1.79
C LEU A 198 4.77 3.67 1.63
N ARG A 199 5.93 3.96 1.02
CA ARG A 199 7.01 2.97 0.85
C ARG A 199 7.61 2.51 2.18
N ILE A 200 7.71 3.40 3.17
CA ILE A 200 8.10 3.05 4.54
C ILE A 200 7.01 2.21 5.20
N THR A 201 5.75 2.62 5.14
CA THR A 201 4.60 1.86 5.67
C THR A 201 4.54 0.44 5.08
N GLU A 202 4.81 0.25 3.80
CA GLU A 202 4.92 -1.07 3.17
C GLU A 202 6.03 -1.94 3.78
N VAL A 203 7.20 -1.36 4.05
CA VAL A 203 8.32 -2.05 4.72
C VAL A 203 7.91 -2.51 6.11
N TRP A 204 7.29 -1.63 6.90
CA TRP A 204 6.82 -1.95 8.24
C TRP A 204 5.70 -3.00 8.22
N HIS A 205 4.71 -2.88 7.34
CA HIS A 205 3.65 -3.90 7.15
C HIS A 205 4.23 -5.26 6.76
N ALA A 206 5.20 -5.28 5.85
CA ALA A 206 5.79 -6.53 5.41
C ALA A 206 6.63 -7.20 6.51
N PHE A 207 7.39 -6.42 7.27
CA PHE A 207 8.14 -6.90 8.44
C PHE A 207 7.20 -7.44 9.53
N LEU A 208 6.24 -6.64 9.98
CA LEU A 208 5.39 -6.99 11.12
C LEU A 208 4.45 -8.15 10.83
N ARG A 209 3.90 -8.23 9.61
CA ARG A 209 3.18 -9.43 9.15
C ARG A 209 4.08 -10.66 9.14
N GLY A 210 5.32 -10.51 8.67
CA GLY A 210 6.30 -11.59 8.69
C GLY A 210 6.59 -12.06 10.11
N GLN A 211 6.85 -11.12 11.02
CA GLN A 211 7.13 -11.41 12.43
C GLN A 211 5.94 -12.05 13.15
N LEU A 212 4.72 -11.59 12.89
CA LEU A 212 3.51 -12.20 13.45
C LEU A 212 3.31 -13.64 12.95
N VAL A 213 3.55 -13.88 11.66
CA VAL A 213 3.50 -15.25 11.10
C VAL A 213 4.59 -16.12 11.72
N MET A 214 5.81 -15.61 11.93
CA MET A 214 6.87 -16.33 12.64
C MET A 214 6.43 -16.67 14.07
N ALA A 215 5.98 -15.69 14.84
CA ALA A 215 5.50 -15.87 16.21
C ALA A 215 4.41 -16.96 16.31
N LEU A 216 3.42 -16.93 15.40
CA LEU A 216 2.36 -17.94 15.36
C LEU A 216 2.87 -19.32 14.95
N LEU A 217 3.77 -19.40 13.97
CA LEU A 217 4.38 -20.66 13.54
C LEU A 217 5.21 -21.27 14.68
N LEU A 218 6.04 -20.47 15.36
CA LEU A 218 6.89 -20.92 16.44
C LEU A 218 6.04 -21.33 17.66
N ALA A 219 4.97 -20.60 17.96
CA ALA A 219 4.02 -21.01 18.99
C ALA A 219 3.38 -22.37 18.67
N ALA A 220 2.91 -22.54 17.43
CA ALA A 220 2.26 -23.77 16.99
C ALA A 220 3.22 -24.96 16.97
N ILE A 221 4.41 -24.81 16.36
CA ILE A 221 5.43 -25.85 16.26
C ILE A 221 5.92 -26.25 17.65
N THR A 222 6.27 -25.28 18.49
CA THR A 222 6.77 -25.55 19.85
C THR A 222 5.69 -26.21 20.70
N THR A 223 4.43 -25.76 20.61
CA THR A 223 3.30 -26.41 21.29
C THR A 223 3.14 -27.85 20.83
N ALA A 224 3.12 -28.08 19.51
CA ALA A 224 2.92 -29.41 18.94
C ALA A 224 4.05 -30.37 19.33
N VAL A 225 5.31 -29.92 19.27
CA VAL A 225 6.47 -30.72 19.67
C VAL A 225 6.47 -30.99 21.17
N ALA A 226 6.26 -29.97 22.00
CA ALA A 226 6.18 -30.09 23.45
C ALA A 226 5.06 -31.07 23.86
N MET A 227 3.88 -30.91 23.27
CA MET A 227 2.78 -31.85 23.47
C MET A 227 3.16 -33.23 22.97
N ALA A 228 3.73 -33.42 21.78
CA ALA A 228 4.06 -34.74 21.25
C ALA A 228 5.03 -35.54 22.13
N VAL A 229 5.95 -34.87 22.83
CA VAL A 229 6.90 -35.52 23.76
C VAL A 229 6.38 -35.58 25.20
N GLY A 230 5.15 -35.15 25.46
CA GLY A 230 4.56 -35.19 26.79
C GLY A 230 5.16 -34.19 27.77
N LEU A 231 5.60 -33.03 27.28
CA LEU A 231 6.08 -31.95 28.14
C LEU A 231 4.89 -31.28 28.85
N PRO A 232 4.85 -31.24 30.19
CA PRO A 232 3.80 -30.55 30.92
C PRO A 232 3.69 -29.08 30.51
N ASN A 233 2.46 -28.59 30.42
CA ASN A 233 2.16 -27.20 30.02
C ASN A 233 2.67 -26.81 28.61
N GLY A 234 2.81 -27.78 27.69
CA GLY A 234 3.31 -27.53 26.33
C GLY A 234 2.65 -26.38 25.57
N LEU A 235 1.33 -26.14 25.75
CA LEU A 235 0.63 -24.98 25.17
C LEU A 235 1.15 -23.64 25.71
N ALA A 236 1.31 -23.53 27.03
CA ALA A 236 1.79 -22.31 27.65
C ALA A 236 3.26 -22.04 27.26
N LEU A 237 4.10 -23.08 27.20
CA LEU A 237 5.49 -22.98 26.78
C LEU A 237 5.63 -22.64 25.29
N GLY A 238 4.77 -23.19 24.44
CA GLY A 238 4.72 -22.83 23.02
C GLY A 238 4.25 -21.39 22.81
N LEU A 239 3.18 -20.96 23.49
CA LEU A 239 2.74 -19.56 23.45
C LEU A 239 3.84 -18.61 23.95
N LEU A 240 4.55 -18.97 25.02
CA LEU A 240 5.71 -18.23 25.50
C LEU A 240 6.79 -18.12 24.41
N ALA A 241 7.12 -19.23 23.74
CA ALA A 241 8.09 -19.23 22.64
C ALA A 241 7.67 -18.30 21.50
N GLY A 242 6.39 -18.32 21.09
CA GLY A 242 5.89 -17.41 20.07
C GLY A 242 5.87 -15.93 20.49
N VAL A 243 5.61 -15.61 21.76
CA VAL A 243 5.74 -14.23 22.27
C VAL A 243 7.20 -13.80 22.31
N MET A 244 8.09 -14.69 22.75
CA MET A 244 9.52 -14.43 22.82
C MET A 244 10.17 -14.29 21.44
N GLU A 245 9.55 -14.80 20.38
CA GLU A 245 9.99 -14.60 18.98
C GLU A 245 10.18 -13.13 18.59
N PHE A 246 9.46 -12.20 19.23
CA PHE A 246 9.66 -10.76 19.02
C PHE A 246 10.99 -10.23 19.58
N ILE A 247 11.75 -11.04 20.32
CA ILE A 247 13.07 -10.69 20.85
C ILE A 247 14.11 -11.54 20.10
N PRO A 248 14.74 -11.03 19.03
CA PRO A 248 15.67 -11.81 18.21
C PRO A 248 16.84 -12.37 19.02
N ASN A 249 17.25 -13.60 18.71
CA ASN A 249 18.36 -14.37 19.32
C ASN A 249 18.20 -14.71 20.82
N ILE A 250 17.66 -13.80 21.63
CA ILE A 250 17.52 -13.95 23.09
C ILE A 250 16.18 -14.64 23.42
N GLY A 251 15.13 -14.34 22.68
CA GLY A 251 13.79 -14.86 22.89
C GLY A 251 13.72 -16.39 22.94
N PRO A 252 14.26 -17.11 21.94
CA PRO A 252 14.30 -18.57 21.97
C PRO A 252 15.02 -19.14 23.19
N ILE A 253 16.08 -18.47 23.67
CA ILE A 253 16.81 -18.86 24.88
C ILE A 253 15.92 -18.70 26.12
N ILE A 254 15.29 -17.52 26.28
CA ILE A 254 14.37 -17.25 27.39
C ILE A 254 13.20 -18.23 27.38
N ALA A 255 12.68 -18.60 26.22
CA ALA A 255 11.59 -19.56 26.08
C ALA A 255 12.02 -21.02 26.35
N ALA A 256 13.26 -21.39 26.01
CA ALA A 256 13.79 -22.73 26.23
C ALA A 256 14.05 -23.02 27.71
N VAL A 257 14.54 -22.03 28.48
CA VAL A 257 14.87 -22.20 29.91
C VAL A 257 13.72 -22.82 30.72
N PRO A 258 12.50 -22.24 30.78
CA PRO A 258 11.41 -22.82 31.55
C PRO A 258 10.97 -24.19 31.00
N ALA A 259 11.04 -24.41 29.69
CA ALA A 259 10.69 -25.70 29.09
C ALA A 259 11.67 -26.82 29.50
N VAL A 260 12.97 -26.53 29.49
CA VAL A 260 14.02 -27.46 29.93
C VAL A 260 13.94 -27.71 31.43
N LEU A 261 13.65 -26.68 32.23
CA LEU A 261 13.42 -26.85 33.67
C LEU A 261 12.20 -27.74 33.94
N VAL A 262 11.06 -27.47 33.30
CA VAL A 262 9.86 -28.32 33.43
C VAL A 262 10.16 -29.77 33.01
N ALA A 263 10.90 -29.98 31.93
CA ALA A 263 11.31 -31.31 31.48
C ALA A 263 12.20 -32.02 32.52
N PHE A 264 13.16 -31.29 33.12
CA PHE A 264 14.09 -31.85 34.10
C PHE A 264 13.43 -32.19 35.44
N PHE A 265 12.40 -31.44 35.85
CA PHE A 265 11.78 -31.62 37.17
C PHE A 265 10.49 -32.43 37.11
N GLU A 266 9.60 -32.16 36.16
CA GLU A 266 8.32 -32.85 36.04
C GLU A 266 8.40 -34.12 35.19
N GLY A 267 9.41 -34.23 34.31
CA GLY A 267 9.54 -35.37 33.39
C GLY A 267 8.49 -35.37 32.28
N SER A 268 8.40 -36.47 31.53
CA SER A 268 7.38 -36.65 30.50
C SER A 268 6.11 -37.27 31.07
N THR A 269 4.95 -36.84 30.60
CA THR A 269 3.66 -37.41 30.97
C THR A 269 3.44 -38.84 30.46
N TRP A 270 4.14 -39.28 29.40
CA TRP A 270 3.99 -40.63 28.86
C TRP A 270 5.26 -41.28 28.30
N LEU A 271 6.34 -40.53 28.05
CA LEU A 271 7.59 -41.17 27.64
C LEU A 271 8.28 -41.80 28.86
N PRO A 272 8.65 -43.09 28.80
CA PRO A 272 9.36 -43.76 29.90
C PRO A 272 10.86 -43.41 29.87
N LEU A 273 11.18 -42.13 30.01
CA LEU A 273 12.54 -41.60 30.07
C LEU A 273 12.81 -41.04 31.47
N SER A 274 14.06 -41.12 31.93
CA SER A 274 14.45 -40.37 33.14
C SER A 274 14.39 -38.87 32.86
N ASN A 275 14.09 -38.07 33.87
CA ASN A 275 13.89 -36.62 33.69
C ASN A 275 15.14 -35.93 33.10
N VAL A 276 16.34 -36.42 33.43
CA VAL A 276 17.60 -35.90 32.86
C VAL A 276 17.64 -36.12 31.34
N TRP A 277 17.36 -37.34 30.88
CA TRP A 277 17.34 -37.65 29.44
C TRP A 277 16.18 -36.96 28.73
N PHE A 278 15.05 -36.77 29.41
CA PHE A 278 13.93 -35.99 28.89
C PHE A 278 14.27 -34.50 28.74
N ALA A 279 14.97 -33.90 29.70
CA ALA A 279 15.45 -32.51 29.60
C ALA A 279 16.45 -32.32 28.46
N VAL A 280 17.37 -33.27 28.27
CA VAL A 280 18.31 -33.27 27.12
C VAL A 280 17.54 -33.38 25.80
N LEU A 281 16.52 -34.24 25.73
CA LEU A 281 15.65 -34.35 24.55
C LEU A 281 14.94 -33.02 24.26
N VAL A 282 14.35 -32.38 25.27
CA VAL A 282 13.64 -31.10 25.12
C VAL A 282 14.60 -29.99 24.69
N LEU A 283 15.78 -29.89 25.29
CA LEU A 283 16.81 -28.94 24.86
C LEU A 283 17.21 -29.18 23.40
N GLY A 284 17.45 -30.43 23.00
CA GLY A 284 17.75 -30.80 21.63
C GLY A 284 16.64 -30.44 20.64
N LEU A 285 15.38 -30.59 21.04
CA LEU A 285 14.21 -30.20 20.23
C LEU A 285 14.10 -28.68 20.07
N TYR A 286 14.34 -27.90 21.13
CA TYR A 286 14.36 -26.43 21.02
C TYR A 286 15.49 -25.95 20.10
N ILE A 287 16.69 -26.54 20.20
CA ILE A 287 17.81 -26.27 19.28
C ILE A 287 17.41 -26.63 17.84
N LEU A 288 16.77 -27.78 17.63
CA LEU A 288 16.31 -28.19 16.30
C LEU A 288 15.28 -27.21 15.73
N ILE A 289 14.31 -26.77 16.54
CA ILE A 289 13.32 -25.76 16.16
C ILE A 289 14.02 -24.48 15.73
N GLN A 290 15.01 -24.00 16.49
CA GLN A 290 15.78 -22.80 16.15
C GLN A 290 16.59 -22.96 14.85
N GLN A 291 17.15 -24.14 14.60
CA GLN A 291 17.82 -24.43 13.32
C GLN A 291 16.84 -24.43 12.15
N VAL A 292 15.64 -24.99 12.32
CA VAL A 292 14.57 -24.94 11.31
C VAL A 292 14.11 -23.51 11.10
N GLU A 293 13.95 -22.73 12.16
CA GLU A 293 13.60 -21.32 12.09
C GLU A 293 14.61 -20.54 11.25
N GLY A 294 15.89 -20.53 11.64
CA GLY A 294 16.93 -19.74 11.00
C GLY A 294 17.20 -20.14 9.55
N ASN A 295 17.14 -21.44 9.23
CA ASN A 295 17.53 -21.95 7.90
C ASN A 295 16.34 -22.13 6.93
N VAL A 296 15.12 -22.33 7.45
CA VAL A 296 13.96 -22.75 6.64
C VAL A 296 12.81 -21.76 6.75
N LEU A 297 12.41 -21.36 7.95
CA LEU A 297 11.23 -20.50 8.16
C LEU A 297 11.57 -19.04 7.85
N LEU A 298 12.64 -18.51 8.45
CA LEU A 298 13.05 -17.11 8.32
C LEU A 298 13.24 -16.70 6.84
N PRO A 299 13.97 -17.44 5.98
CA PRO A 299 14.13 -17.06 4.58
C PRO A 299 12.83 -17.14 3.77
N ARG A 300 11.89 -18.02 4.16
CA ARG A 300 10.60 -18.18 3.46
C ARG A 300 9.59 -17.12 3.85
N VAL A 301 9.58 -16.69 5.11
CA VAL A 301 8.61 -15.72 5.64
C VAL A 301 9.10 -14.28 5.43
N LEU A 302 10.36 -13.98 5.75
CA LEU A 302 10.91 -12.61 5.71
C LEU A 302 11.81 -12.34 4.48
N GLY A 303 12.41 -13.37 3.88
CA GLY A 303 13.56 -13.25 2.96
C GLY A 303 13.36 -12.47 1.65
N ARG A 304 12.14 -12.08 1.27
CA ARG A 304 11.88 -11.23 0.08
C ARG A 304 11.30 -9.86 0.41
N SER A 305 10.86 -9.66 1.65
CA SER A 305 10.08 -8.49 2.03
C SER A 305 10.98 -7.28 2.33
N LEU A 306 12.18 -7.54 2.85
CA LEU A 306 13.08 -6.47 3.30
C LEU A 306 14.29 -6.22 2.39
N ASN A 307 14.68 -7.13 1.48
CA ASN A 307 15.83 -6.98 0.58
C ASN A 307 17.12 -6.51 1.29
N LEU A 308 17.37 -6.98 2.51
CA LEU A 308 18.57 -6.65 3.28
C LEU A 308 19.55 -7.84 3.27
N HIS A 309 20.84 -7.55 3.19
CA HIS A 309 21.87 -8.56 3.35
C HIS A 309 21.92 -9.03 4.82
N PRO A 310 22.02 -10.33 5.13
CA PRO A 310 22.00 -10.85 6.51
C PRO A 310 23.03 -10.18 7.43
N LEU A 311 24.25 -9.93 6.92
CA LEU A 311 25.30 -9.22 7.66
C LEU A 311 24.86 -7.83 8.14
N ILE A 312 24.12 -7.08 7.31
CA ILE A 312 23.64 -5.73 7.67
C ILE A 312 22.61 -5.83 8.79
N VAL A 313 21.72 -6.84 8.73
CA VAL A 313 20.74 -7.08 9.79
C VAL A 313 21.44 -7.44 11.10
N LEU A 314 22.44 -8.32 11.06
CA LEU A 314 23.23 -8.71 12.25
C LEU A 314 23.91 -7.49 12.89
N VAL A 315 24.63 -6.69 12.09
CA VAL A 315 25.29 -5.47 12.57
C VAL A 315 24.28 -4.50 13.17
N ALA A 316 23.12 -4.35 12.54
CA ALA A 316 22.07 -3.48 13.03
C ALA A 316 21.40 -3.97 14.31
N VAL A 317 21.25 -5.29 14.50
CA VAL A 317 20.76 -5.86 15.76
C VAL A 317 21.74 -5.58 16.89
N ILE A 318 23.04 -5.78 16.67
CA ILE A 318 24.08 -5.48 17.67
C ILE A 318 24.10 -3.99 18.00
N ALA A 319 24.12 -3.12 16.98
CA ALA A 319 24.09 -1.67 17.17
C ALA A 319 22.80 -1.21 17.84
N GLY A 320 21.64 -1.73 17.42
CA GLY A 320 20.35 -1.46 18.04
C GLY A 320 20.31 -1.87 19.51
N GLY A 321 20.85 -3.05 19.83
CA GLY A 321 21.02 -3.52 21.20
C GLY A 321 21.82 -2.55 22.07
N SER A 322 22.94 -2.03 21.56
CA SER A 322 23.72 -1.02 22.30
C SER A 322 23.02 0.33 22.47
N LEU A 323 22.18 0.75 21.51
CA LEU A 323 21.54 2.06 21.51
C LEU A 323 20.25 2.12 22.33
N ALA A 324 19.43 1.06 22.25
CA ALA A 324 18.08 1.04 22.80
C ALA A 324 17.71 -0.33 23.43
N GLY A 325 18.69 -1.17 23.72
CA GLY A 325 18.48 -2.48 24.35
C GLY A 325 17.60 -3.41 23.50
N VAL A 326 16.70 -4.13 24.16
CA VAL A 326 15.78 -5.08 23.52
C VAL A 326 14.94 -4.42 22.42
N LEU A 327 14.49 -3.18 22.62
CA LEU A 327 13.71 -2.47 21.60
C LEU A 327 14.54 -2.14 20.36
N GLY A 328 15.81 -1.76 20.55
CA GLY A 328 16.70 -1.52 19.42
C GLY A 328 17.00 -2.79 18.64
N MET A 329 17.12 -3.94 19.31
CA MET A 329 17.26 -5.25 18.66
C MET A 329 16.01 -5.63 17.85
N LEU A 330 14.82 -5.47 18.43
CA LEU A 330 13.53 -5.76 17.78
C LEU A 330 13.30 -4.89 16.55
N LEU A 331 13.63 -3.60 16.63
CA LEU A 331 13.38 -2.63 15.56
C LEU A 331 14.53 -2.53 14.54
N ALA A 332 15.65 -3.24 14.74
CA ALA A 332 16.83 -3.13 13.89
C ALA A 332 16.53 -3.35 12.40
N ALA A 333 15.86 -4.45 12.06
CA ALA A 333 15.55 -4.82 10.68
C ALA A 333 14.66 -3.79 9.95
N PRO A 334 13.47 -3.39 10.47
CA PRO A 334 12.64 -2.39 9.81
C PRO A 334 13.29 -1.00 9.80
N MET A 335 14.10 -0.65 10.82
CA MET A 335 14.82 0.62 10.84
C MET A 335 15.89 0.70 9.75
N VAL A 336 16.68 -0.36 9.54
CA VAL A 336 17.65 -0.42 8.43
C VAL A 336 16.95 -0.37 7.09
N ALA A 337 15.84 -1.09 6.93
CA ALA A 337 15.07 -1.07 5.68
C ALA A 337 14.50 0.34 5.41
N THR A 338 14.04 1.04 6.45
CA THR A 338 13.60 2.43 6.38
C THR A 338 14.76 3.35 6.00
N LEU A 339 15.93 3.23 6.65
CA LEU A 339 17.13 3.99 6.33
C LEU A 339 17.59 3.76 4.88
N ARG A 340 17.47 2.53 4.36
CA ARG A 340 17.75 2.25 2.94
C ARG A 340 16.80 3.01 2.03
N VAL A 341 15.49 2.98 2.30
CA VAL A 341 14.48 3.71 1.50
C VAL A 341 14.76 5.22 1.51
N LEU A 342 15.08 5.78 2.68
CA LEU A 342 15.48 7.19 2.81
C LEU A 342 16.78 7.48 2.06
N GLY A 343 17.79 6.61 2.18
CA GLY A 343 19.08 6.76 1.53
C GLY A 343 18.99 6.68 0.01
N GLU A 344 18.17 5.77 -0.52
CA GLU A 344 17.86 5.65 -1.96
C GLU A 344 17.19 6.92 -2.47
N TYR A 345 16.18 7.43 -1.75
CA TYR A 345 15.53 8.70 -2.07
C TYR A 345 16.52 9.87 -2.09
N ILE A 346 17.35 10.01 -1.05
CA ILE A 346 18.36 11.08 -0.97
C ILE A 346 19.39 10.96 -2.10
N TYR A 347 19.88 9.75 -2.37
CA TYR A 347 20.84 9.50 -3.44
C TYR A 347 20.29 9.87 -4.82
N CYS A 348 19.07 9.46 -5.14
CA CYS A 348 18.41 9.81 -6.39
C CYS A 348 18.23 11.33 -6.52
N ARG A 349 17.80 12.01 -5.45
CA ARG A 349 17.67 13.48 -5.44
C ARG A 349 19.00 14.21 -5.57
N LEU A 350 20.09 13.68 -5.01
CA LEU A 350 21.44 14.24 -5.16
C LEU A 350 22.03 14.02 -6.56
N THR A 351 21.54 13.03 -7.30
CA THR A 351 22.03 12.67 -8.64
C THR A 351 21.05 13.04 -9.76
N ASP A 352 20.03 13.85 -9.44
CA ASP A 352 18.95 14.28 -10.36
C ASP A 352 18.23 13.12 -11.07
N GLN A 353 18.17 11.95 -10.41
CA GLN A 353 17.41 10.79 -10.85
C GLN A 353 16.01 10.79 -10.21
N ASP A 354 15.04 10.17 -10.89
CA ASP A 354 13.72 9.95 -10.31
C ASP A 354 13.83 9.03 -9.07
N PRO A 355 13.48 9.48 -7.86
CA PRO A 355 13.55 8.67 -6.64
C PRO A 355 12.46 7.59 -6.55
N PHE A 356 11.46 7.64 -7.44
CA PHE A 356 10.38 6.66 -7.53
C PHE A 356 10.34 6.04 -8.93
N PRO A 357 11.43 5.40 -9.38
CA PRO A 357 11.49 4.82 -10.71
C PRO A 357 10.36 3.79 -10.87
N GLU A 358 9.75 3.75 -12.05
CA GLU A 358 8.74 2.75 -12.37
C GLU A 358 9.29 1.37 -11.99
N PRO A 359 8.60 0.60 -11.13
CA PRO A 359 9.13 -0.68 -10.69
C PRO A 359 9.28 -1.59 -11.92
N VAL A 360 10.53 -1.84 -12.29
CA VAL A 360 10.92 -2.84 -13.30
C VAL A 360 10.23 -4.12 -12.89
N GLN A 361 9.26 -4.58 -13.70
CA GLN A 361 8.48 -5.78 -13.37
C GLN A 361 9.48 -6.93 -13.15
N PRO A 362 9.61 -7.47 -11.91
CA PRO A 362 10.47 -8.60 -11.72
C PRO A 362 9.95 -9.72 -12.64
N PRO A 363 10.84 -10.43 -13.35
CA PRO A 363 10.43 -11.58 -14.13
C PRO A 363 9.60 -12.50 -13.22
N PRO A 364 8.50 -13.08 -13.73
CA PRO A 364 7.58 -13.82 -12.89
C PRO A 364 8.33 -14.89 -12.09
N PRO A 365 8.06 -15.04 -10.78
CA PRO A 365 8.83 -15.91 -9.91
C PRO A 365 8.93 -17.34 -10.43
N ARG A 366 10.15 -17.90 -10.46
CA ARG A 366 10.44 -19.27 -10.97
C ARG A 366 9.76 -20.40 -10.17
N TRP A 367 9.32 -20.15 -8.93
CA TRP A 367 8.58 -21.13 -8.11
C TRP A 367 7.08 -21.21 -8.45
N GLY A 368 6.63 -20.46 -9.47
CA GLY A 368 5.29 -20.53 -10.02
C GLY A 368 5.06 -21.68 -11.01
N LEU A 369 6.00 -22.63 -11.18
CA LEU A 369 5.85 -23.73 -12.15
C LEU A 369 4.51 -24.44 -11.99
N GLY A 370 4.05 -24.78 -10.79
CA GLY A 370 2.75 -25.44 -10.57
C GLY A 370 1.55 -24.57 -10.97
N ARG A 371 1.51 -23.29 -10.60
CA ARG A 371 0.40 -22.37 -10.95
C ARG A 371 0.43 -21.96 -12.42
N GLN A 372 1.62 -21.84 -13.01
CA GLN A 372 1.79 -21.59 -14.43
C GLN A 372 1.46 -22.83 -15.26
N LEU A 373 1.84 -24.03 -14.81
CA LEU A 373 1.45 -25.29 -15.43
C LEU A 373 -0.06 -25.49 -15.32
N TRP A 374 -0.66 -25.28 -14.14
CA TRP A 374 -2.11 -25.33 -13.95
C TRP A 374 -2.84 -24.30 -14.80
N ASN A 375 -2.36 -23.06 -14.86
CA ASN A 375 -2.94 -22.05 -15.75
C ASN A 375 -2.72 -22.37 -17.23
N ARG A 376 -1.60 -23.02 -17.61
CA ARG A 376 -1.37 -23.50 -18.98
C ARG A 376 -2.29 -24.65 -19.32
N VAL A 377 -2.45 -25.64 -18.44
CA VAL A 377 -3.37 -26.78 -18.59
C VAL A 377 -4.80 -26.27 -18.63
N ARG A 378 -5.23 -25.45 -17.67
CA ARG A 378 -6.56 -24.85 -17.62
C ARG A 378 -6.81 -23.95 -18.83
N ARG A 379 -5.81 -23.18 -19.29
CA ARG A 379 -5.92 -22.42 -20.54
C ARG A 379 -6.07 -23.34 -21.75
N ARG A 380 -5.34 -24.46 -21.83
CA ARG A 380 -5.40 -25.43 -22.92
C ARG A 380 -6.73 -26.19 -22.94
N VAL A 381 -7.24 -26.58 -21.77
CA VAL A 381 -8.54 -27.24 -21.59
C VAL A 381 -9.71 -26.30 -21.90
N LEU A 382 -9.58 -25.01 -21.57
CA LEU A 382 -10.63 -24.03 -21.82
C LEU A 382 -10.51 -23.32 -23.17
N ALA A 383 -9.37 -23.44 -23.87
CA ALA A 383 -9.07 -22.69 -25.11
C ALA A 383 -10.17 -22.88 -26.17
N ASP A 384 -10.65 -24.12 -26.32
CA ASP A 384 -11.65 -24.48 -27.32
C ASP A 384 -13.10 -24.27 -26.84
N ARG A 385 -13.28 -23.75 -25.61
CA ARG A 385 -14.59 -23.54 -24.97
C ARG A 385 -14.98 -22.06 -24.82
N TRP A 386 -14.07 -21.14 -25.12
CA TRP A 386 -14.40 -19.71 -25.11
C TRP A 386 -15.17 -19.36 -26.37
N VAL A 387 -16.34 -18.75 -26.20
CA VAL A 387 -17.11 -18.20 -27.32
C VAL A 387 -17.12 -16.68 -27.19
N VAL A 388 -16.56 -15.98 -28.17
CA VAL A 388 -16.68 -14.52 -28.28
C VAL A 388 -17.83 -14.22 -29.23
N ARG A 389 -18.80 -13.43 -28.79
CA ARG A 389 -19.99 -13.10 -29.58
C ARG A 389 -20.57 -11.73 -29.20
N PRO A 390 -21.40 -11.13 -30.05
CA PRO A 390 -22.21 -9.98 -29.67
C PRO A 390 -23.07 -10.29 -28.42
N ALA A 391 -23.25 -9.27 -27.59
CA ALA A 391 -24.11 -9.33 -26.42
C ALA A 391 -25.59 -9.44 -26.83
N ARG A 392 -26.38 -10.12 -25.99
CA ARG A 392 -27.83 -10.29 -26.12
C ARG A 392 -28.52 -9.70 -24.88
N PRO A 393 -29.81 -9.34 -24.95
CA PRO A 393 -30.55 -8.83 -23.79
C PRO A 393 -30.45 -9.74 -22.55
N GLU A 394 -30.43 -11.06 -22.77
CA GLU A 394 -30.34 -12.10 -21.74
C GLU A 394 -29.01 -12.11 -20.97
N ASP A 395 -27.94 -11.56 -21.55
CA ASP A 395 -26.60 -11.55 -20.93
C ASP A 395 -26.49 -10.59 -19.73
N ARG A 396 -27.49 -9.71 -19.55
CA ARG A 396 -27.51 -8.66 -18.52
C ARG A 396 -27.20 -9.20 -17.12
N ALA A 397 -27.85 -10.28 -16.72
CA ALA A 397 -27.67 -10.88 -15.40
C ALA A 397 -26.21 -11.36 -15.18
N GLY A 398 -25.58 -11.89 -16.23
CA GLY A 398 -24.18 -12.30 -16.20
C GLY A 398 -23.23 -11.11 -16.07
N VAL A 399 -23.52 -10.01 -16.77
CA VAL A 399 -22.74 -8.77 -16.73
C VAL A 399 -22.88 -8.06 -15.39
N GLU A 400 -24.08 -7.97 -14.82
CA GLU A 400 -24.32 -7.44 -13.48
C GLU A 400 -23.55 -8.24 -12.42
N ALA A 401 -23.52 -9.58 -12.53
CA ALA A 401 -22.75 -10.43 -11.63
C ALA A 401 -21.22 -10.21 -11.73
N ILE A 402 -20.71 -9.85 -12.90
CA ILE A 402 -19.30 -9.45 -13.08
C ILE A 402 -19.06 -8.10 -12.40
N CYS A 403 -19.91 -7.12 -12.68
CA CYS A 403 -19.82 -5.74 -12.17
C CYS A 403 -19.91 -5.70 -10.64
N ALA A 404 -20.80 -6.48 -10.02
CA ALA A 404 -20.95 -6.58 -8.57
C ALA A 404 -19.67 -7.04 -7.84
N ARG A 405 -18.72 -7.68 -8.56
CA ARG A 405 -17.47 -8.24 -8.01
C ARG A 405 -16.24 -7.42 -8.40
N ILE A 406 -16.43 -6.31 -9.09
CA ILE A 406 -15.39 -5.39 -9.55
C ILE A 406 -15.68 -4.03 -8.91
N TRP A 407 -14.63 -3.34 -8.46
CA TRP A 407 -14.73 -2.00 -7.85
C TRP A 407 -15.78 -1.89 -6.74
N GLU A 408 -15.77 -2.86 -5.82
CA GLU A 408 -16.67 -2.90 -4.65
C GLU A 408 -18.17 -2.89 -5.00
N GLY A 409 -18.52 -3.18 -6.26
CA GLY A 409 -19.89 -3.20 -6.77
C GLY A 409 -20.35 -1.89 -7.41
N HIS A 410 -19.50 -0.86 -7.46
CA HIS A 410 -19.79 0.44 -8.08
C HIS A 410 -19.23 0.52 -9.52
N ASP A 411 -19.85 -0.23 -10.44
CA ASP A 411 -19.54 -0.17 -11.88
C ASP A 411 -20.71 0.47 -12.63
N TYR A 412 -20.43 1.33 -13.60
CA TYR A 412 -21.43 2.06 -14.38
C TYR A 412 -22.00 1.23 -15.54
N VAL A 413 -21.36 0.12 -15.91
CA VAL A 413 -21.78 -0.72 -17.06
C VAL A 413 -23.26 -1.14 -16.99
N PRO A 414 -23.83 -1.55 -15.83
CA PRO A 414 -25.25 -1.86 -15.73
C PRO A 414 -26.18 -0.67 -16.03
N GLU A 415 -25.72 0.55 -15.76
CA GLU A 415 -26.50 1.79 -15.99
C GLU A 415 -26.59 2.13 -17.48
N VAL A 416 -25.56 1.80 -18.25
CA VAL A 416 -25.47 2.07 -19.69
C VAL A 416 -25.78 0.84 -20.56
N TRP A 417 -26.19 -0.28 -19.96
CA TRP A 417 -26.37 -1.56 -20.64
C TRP A 417 -27.33 -1.48 -21.83
N GLU A 418 -28.54 -0.97 -21.62
CA GLU A 418 -29.58 -0.90 -22.66
C GLU A 418 -29.16 0.03 -23.82
N GLU A 419 -28.53 1.16 -23.49
CA GLU A 419 -27.99 2.09 -24.48
C GLU A 419 -26.88 1.44 -25.30
N TRP A 420 -25.95 0.74 -24.64
CA TRP A 420 -24.84 0.06 -25.30
C TRP A 420 -25.29 -1.09 -26.18
N LEU A 421 -26.37 -1.79 -25.80
CA LEU A 421 -26.94 -2.87 -26.59
C LEU A 421 -27.72 -2.33 -27.80
N ALA A 422 -28.34 -1.16 -27.68
CA ALA A 422 -29.11 -0.51 -28.74
C ALA A 422 -28.26 0.36 -29.69
N ASP A 423 -26.99 0.62 -29.35
CA ASP A 423 -26.09 1.50 -30.11
C ASP A 423 -25.82 0.96 -31.53
N PRO A 424 -26.34 1.59 -32.61
CA PRO A 424 -26.14 1.14 -33.98
C PRO A 424 -24.73 1.46 -34.51
N HIS A 425 -23.96 2.28 -33.78
CA HIS A 425 -22.62 2.72 -34.13
C HIS A 425 -21.53 2.00 -33.33
N GLY A 426 -21.91 1.02 -32.50
CA GLY A 426 -20.99 0.22 -31.70
C GLY A 426 -21.33 -1.27 -31.74
N GLN A 427 -20.45 -2.07 -31.15
CA GLN A 427 -20.67 -3.48 -30.91
C GLN A 427 -20.28 -3.83 -29.47
N LEU A 428 -21.29 -4.14 -28.66
CA LEU A 428 -21.09 -4.73 -27.35
C LEU A 428 -20.81 -6.23 -27.50
N THR A 429 -19.66 -6.67 -26.99
CA THR A 429 -19.17 -8.05 -27.13
C THR A 429 -19.04 -8.69 -25.76
N VAL A 430 -19.43 -9.96 -25.65
CA VAL A 430 -19.24 -10.78 -24.45
C VAL A 430 -18.37 -12.00 -24.76
N VAL A 431 -17.70 -12.50 -23.73
CA VAL A 431 -17.06 -13.82 -23.75
C VAL A 431 -17.82 -14.76 -22.86
N GLU A 432 -18.20 -15.90 -23.42
CA GLU A 432 -18.96 -16.96 -22.77
C GLU A 432 -18.09 -18.21 -22.53
N LEU A 433 -18.36 -18.91 -21.43
CA LEU A 433 -17.84 -20.24 -21.15
C LEU A 433 -18.97 -21.15 -20.66
N GLY A 434 -19.47 -22.03 -21.54
CA GLY A 434 -20.52 -23.00 -21.21
C GLY A 434 -21.77 -22.35 -20.59
N GLU A 435 -22.39 -21.40 -21.30
CA GLU A 435 -23.59 -20.62 -20.93
C GLU A 435 -23.39 -19.48 -19.93
N ARG A 436 -22.17 -19.29 -19.40
CA ARG A 436 -21.86 -18.18 -18.48
C ARG A 436 -21.04 -17.09 -19.14
N VAL A 437 -21.52 -15.84 -19.04
CA VAL A 437 -20.73 -14.64 -19.38
C VAL A 437 -19.60 -14.46 -18.36
N VAL A 438 -18.36 -14.34 -18.85
CA VAL A 438 -17.14 -14.22 -18.03
C VAL A 438 -16.36 -12.93 -18.29
N ALA A 439 -16.63 -12.25 -19.40
CA ALA A 439 -16.07 -10.96 -19.75
C ALA A 439 -16.97 -10.20 -20.72
N LEU A 440 -16.80 -8.89 -20.78
CA LEU A 440 -17.46 -8.03 -21.75
C LEU A 440 -16.57 -6.85 -22.14
N GLY A 441 -16.88 -6.21 -23.26
CA GLY A 441 -16.26 -4.98 -23.73
C GLY A 441 -17.04 -4.40 -24.91
N LYS A 442 -16.96 -3.09 -25.12
CA LYS A 442 -17.65 -2.39 -26.20
C LYS A 442 -16.65 -1.73 -27.14
N LEU A 443 -16.90 -1.86 -28.44
CA LEU A 443 -16.27 -1.08 -29.49
C LEU A 443 -17.30 -0.03 -29.93
N THR A 444 -16.91 1.24 -29.98
CA THR A 444 -17.82 2.35 -30.33
C THR A 444 -17.18 3.18 -31.44
N ARG A 445 -17.91 3.47 -32.52
CA ARG A 445 -17.49 4.44 -33.53
C ARG A 445 -17.85 5.83 -33.06
N ILE A 446 -16.85 6.67 -32.83
CA ILE A 446 -17.03 8.03 -32.31
C ILE A 446 -16.97 9.10 -33.40
N ALA A 447 -16.33 8.80 -34.54
CA ALA A 447 -16.42 9.56 -35.80
C ALA A 447 -16.13 8.65 -37.00
N ASP A 448 -16.24 9.18 -38.23
CA ASP A 448 -16.10 8.42 -39.48
C ASP A 448 -14.83 7.55 -39.53
N ASP A 449 -13.70 8.06 -39.02
CA ASP A 449 -12.41 7.38 -38.97
C ASP A 449 -11.85 7.25 -37.53
N GLU A 450 -12.71 7.28 -36.50
CA GLU A 450 -12.25 7.18 -35.11
C GLU A 450 -13.11 6.22 -34.29
N TRP A 451 -12.41 5.32 -33.61
CA TRP A 451 -12.99 4.20 -32.87
C TRP A 451 -12.51 4.20 -31.43
N TRP A 452 -13.35 3.73 -30.52
CA TRP A 452 -13.07 3.69 -29.09
C TRP A 452 -13.34 2.31 -28.50
N LEU A 453 -12.39 1.79 -27.73
CA LEU A 453 -12.58 0.61 -26.88
C LEU A 453 -12.94 1.04 -25.46
N GLU A 454 -14.11 0.63 -24.99
CA GLU A 454 -14.60 0.93 -23.65
C GLU A 454 -15.17 -0.28 -22.92
N GLY A 455 -15.36 -0.14 -21.61
CA GLY A 455 -16.13 -1.11 -20.84
C GLY A 455 -15.51 -2.50 -20.68
N LEU A 456 -14.21 -2.70 -20.96
CA LEU A 456 -13.61 -4.02 -20.83
C LEU A 456 -13.61 -4.48 -19.37
N ARG A 457 -14.33 -5.59 -19.09
CA ARG A 457 -14.45 -6.23 -17.76
C ARG A 457 -14.20 -7.72 -17.88
N VAL A 458 -13.56 -8.29 -16.86
CA VAL A 458 -13.35 -9.74 -16.75
C VAL A 458 -13.63 -10.17 -15.31
N ASP A 459 -14.47 -11.20 -15.16
CA ASP A 459 -14.78 -11.83 -13.88
C ASP A 459 -13.47 -12.16 -13.13
N PRO A 460 -13.32 -11.73 -11.87
CA PRO A 460 -12.14 -12.01 -11.06
C PRO A 460 -11.67 -13.48 -11.06
N ALA A 461 -12.59 -14.45 -11.14
CA ALA A 461 -12.29 -15.88 -11.15
C ALA A 461 -11.62 -16.37 -12.44
N TYR A 462 -11.70 -15.59 -13.52
CA TYR A 462 -11.18 -15.91 -14.85
C TYR A 462 -10.02 -15.00 -15.29
N ARG A 463 -9.54 -14.13 -14.40
CA ARG A 463 -8.35 -13.31 -14.63
C ARG A 463 -7.11 -14.19 -14.85
N ARG A 464 -6.15 -13.68 -15.63
CA ARG A 464 -4.88 -14.36 -16.02
C ARG A 464 -5.05 -15.62 -16.91
N LEU A 465 -6.27 -16.00 -17.26
CA LEU A 465 -6.52 -17.10 -18.20
C LEU A 465 -6.42 -16.68 -19.67
N GLY A 466 -6.35 -15.38 -19.96
CA GLY A 466 -6.23 -14.85 -21.33
C GLY A 466 -7.53 -14.30 -21.91
N VAL A 467 -8.63 -14.31 -21.15
CA VAL A 467 -9.95 -13.82 -21.58
C VAL A 467 -9.93 -12.35 -22.02
N ALA A 468 -9.31 -11.46 -21.23
CA ALA A 468 -9.15 -10.05 -21.62
C ALA A 468 -8.40 -9.90 -22.97
N ARG A 469 -7.41 -10.76 -23.19
CA ARG A 469 -6.62 -10.78 -24.44
C ARG A 469 -7.46 -11.23 -25.62
N LEU A 470 -8.24 -12.30 -25.44
CA LEU A 470 -9.14 -12.85 -26.46
C LEU A 470 -10.16 -11.79 -26.89
N LEU A 471 -10.82 -11.16 -25.90
CA LEU A 471 -11.83 -10.14 -26.15
C LEU A 471 -11.24 -8.91 -26.86
N GLN A 472 -10.14 -8.35 -26.35
CA GLN A 472 -9.52 -7.18 -26.97
C GLN A 472 -9.04 -7.48 -28.40
N ALA A 473 -8.43 -8.64 -28.64
CA ALA A 473 -8.02 -9.04 -29.98
C ALA A 473 -9.21 -9.13 -30.95
N HIS A 474 -10.34 -9.69 -30.50
CA HIS A 474 -11.57 -9.72 -31.29
C HIS A 474 -12.10 -8.31 -31.60
N GLN A 475 -12.12 -7.40 -30.62
CA GLN A 475 -12.59 -6.03 -30.85
C GLN A 475 -11.68 -5.26 -31.81
N VAL A 476 -10.36 -5.48 -31.74
CA VAL A 476 -9.41 -4.93 -32.72
C VAL A 476 -9.70 -5.49 -34.12
N GLU A 477 -9.90 -6.81 -34.25
CA GLU A 477 -10.21 -7.45 -35.53
C GLU A 477 -11.54 -6.96 -36.13
N VAL A 478 -12.56 -6.74 -35.28
CA VAL A 478 -13.83 -6.12 -35.70
C VAL A 478 -13.58 -4.70 -36.21
N ALA A 479 -12.82 -3.89 -35.48
CA ALA A 479 -12.46 -2.53 -35.92
C ALA A 479 -11.68 -2.53 -37.24
N GLU A 480 -10.74 -3.47 -37.41
CA GLU A 480 -9.95 -3.64 -38.65
C GLU A 480 -10.83 -4.05 -39.85
N ARG A 481 -11.84 -4.88 -39.63
CA ARG A 481 -12.79 -5.30 -40.69
C ARG A 481 -13.70 -4.20 -41.16
N VAL A 482 -14.10 -3.28 -40.26
CA VAL A 482 -14.90 -2.11 -40.65
C VAL A 482 -14.04 -1.05 -41.34
N GLY A 483 -12.73 -1.02 -41.06
CA GLY A 483 -11.70 -0.36 -41.86
C GLY A 483 -11.46 1.13 -41.55
N ARG A 484 -10.23 1.57 -41.89
CA ARG A 484 -9.63 2.92 -41.85
C ARG A 484 -9.77 3.72 -40.53
N GLY A 485 -8.82 4.61 -40.29
CA GLY A 485 -8.84 5.51 -39.14
C GLY A 485 -8.02 5.05 -37.93
N THR A 486 -8.38 5.53 -36.74
CA THR A 486 -7.62 5.35 -35.49
C THR A 486 -8.47 4.72 -34.41
N LEU A 487 -7.97 3.65 -33.80
CA LEU A 487 -8.57 2.99 -32.65
C LEU A 487 -7.91 3.49 -31.37
N ARG A 488 -8.71 4.01 -30.44
CA ARG A 488 -8.23 4.54 -29.16
C ARG A 488 -8.87 3.85 -27.96
N LEU A 489 -8.19 3.98 -26.82
CA LEU A 489 -8.74 3.63 -25.53
C LEU A 489 -8.10 4.46 -24.42
N GLY A 490 -8.87 4.68 -23.36
CA GLY A 490 -8.42 5.37 -22.15
C GLY A 490 -8.32 4.44 -20.95
N THR A 491 -7.24 4.53 -20.18
CA THR A 491 -7.15 3.82 -18.89
C THR A 491 -6.28 4.55 -17.88
N SER A 492 -6.51 4.31 -16.59
CA SER A 492 -5.68 4.85 -15.52
C SER A 492 -4.21 4.41 -15.65
N ALA A 493 -3.28 5.30 -15.31
CA ALA A 493 -1.86 5.01 -15.21
C ALA A 493 -1.53 3.90 -14.19
N SER A 494 -2.44 3.58 -13.27
CA SER A 494 -2.26 2.45 -12.34
C SER A 494 -2.66 1.08 -12.92
N ASN A 495 -3.31 1.02 -14.08
CA ASN A 495 -3.88 -0.21 -14.66
C ASN A 495 -2.87 -1.01 -15.53
N ARG A 496 -1.79 -1.47 -14.89
CA ARG A 496 -0.69 -2.22 -15.54
C ARG A 496 -1.11 -3.42 -16.39
N PRO A 497 -2.15 -4.21 -16.03
CA PRO A 497 -2.60 -5.32 -16.88
C PRO A 497 -3.06 -4.88 -18.27
N VAL A 498 -3.78 -3.75 -18.37
CA VAL A 498 -4.28 -3.21 -19.65
C VAL A 498 -3.11 -2.69 -20.48
N HIS A 499 -2.14 -2.01 -19.87
CA HIS A 499 -0.94 -1.50 -20.55
C HIS A 499 -0.15 -2.59 -21.27
N ARG A 500 -0.09 -3.80 -20.71
CA ARG A 500 0.55 -4.95 -21.37
C ARG A 500 -0.25 -5.49 -22.55
N ASN A 501 -1.57 -5.43 -22.51
CA ASN A 501 -2.39 -5.85 -23.65
C ASN A 501 -2.27 -4.84 -24.80
N VAL A 502 -2.37 -3.54 -24.51
CA VAL A 502 -2.27 -2.49 -25.54
C VAL A 502 -0.90 -2.47 -26.23
N ALA A 503 0.20 -2.61 -25.48
CA ALA A 503 1.54 -2.69 -26.05
C ALA A 503 1.71 -3.92 -26.97
N ARG A 504 1.10 -5.05 -26.61
CA ARG A 504 1.11 -6.26 -27.46
C ARG A 504 0.30 -6.06 -28.73
N ASP A 505 -0.85 -5.40 -28.62
CA ASP A 505 -1.78 -5.21 -29.72
C ASP A 505 -1.45 -3.96 -30.55
N GLY A 506 -0.22 -3.44 -30.47
CA GLY A 506 0.30 -2.40 -31.37
C GLY A 506 -0.15 -0.97 -31.05
N PHE A 507 -0.72 -0.73 -29.88
CA PHE A 507 -1.07 0.63 -29.46
C PHE A 507 0.15 1.37 -28.92
N ARG A 508 0.22 2.66 -29.21
CA ARG A 508 1.16 3.61 -28.62
C ARG A 508 0.44 4.56 -27.67
N ARG A 509 1.14 5.07 -26.66
CA ARG A 509 0.58 6.12 -25.79
C ARG A 509 0.52 7.43 -26.58
N ALA A 510 -0.67 7.98 -26.73
CA ALA A 510 -0.93 9.23 -27.44
C ALA A 510 -0.69 10.44 -26.52
N ALA A 511 -1.31 10.44 -25.34
CA ALA A 511 -1.26 11.55 -24.41
C ALA A 511 -1.60 11.13 -22.97
N GLU A 512 -1.30 12.02 -22.03
CA GLU A 512 -1.62 11.88 -20.61
C GLU A 512 -2.47 13.06 -20.15
N PHE A 513 -3.56 12.77 -19.46
CA PHE A 513 -4.52 13.74 -18.95
C PHE A 513 -4.69 13.62 -17.44
N LEU A 514 -4.94 14.76 -16.80
CA LEU A 514 -5.24 14.88 -15.37
C LEU A 514 -6.72 15.21 -15.18
N SER A 515 -7.22 15.16 -13.94
CA SER A 515 -8.61 15.55 -13.64
C SER A 515 -8.63 16.65 -12.60
N TYR A 516 -9.05 17.84 -13.02
CA TYR A 516 -9.14 19.04 -12.21
C TYR A 516 -10.61 19.46 -12.05
N VAL A 517 -10.97 19.91 -10.85
CA VAL A 517 -12.32 20.38 -10.53
C VAL A 517 -12.25 21.67 -9.74
N ALA A 518 -13.21 22.57 -9.96
CA ALA A 518 -13.40 23.78 -9.17
C ALA A 518 -14.87 23.97 -8.80
N ASP A 519 -15.09 24.70 -7.70
CA ASP A 519 -16.41 25.18 -7.31
C ASP A 519 -16.84 26.37 -8.15
N PRO A 520 -18.14 26.48 -8.50
CA PRO A 520 -18.69 27.66 -9.14
C PRO A 520 -18.44 28.93 -8.32
N LEU A 521 -18.31 30.07 -9.02
CA LEU A 521 -18.12 31.37 -8.37
C LEU A 521 -19.20 32.37 -8.79
N PRO A 522 -19.77 33.15 -7.85
CA PRO A 522 -20.66 34.24 -8.22
C PRO A 522 -19.85 35.41 -8.82
N GLY A 523 -20.36 36.04 -9.88
CA GLY A 523 -19.72 37.21 -10.47
C GLY A 523 -20.21 37.59 -11.87
N PRO A 524 -19.69 38.71 -12.42
CA PRO A 524 -19.81 39.00 -13.84
C PRO A 524 -19.04 37.95 -14.64
N CYS A 525 -19.64 37.40 -15.68
CA CYS A 525 -18.97 36.44 -16.56
C CYS A 525 -18.08 37.23 -17.52
N PRO A 526 -16.74 37.14 -17.41
CA PRO A 526 -15.83 37.86 -18.30
C PRO A 526 -15.69 37.17 -19.67
N LEU A 527 -16.31 35.99 -19.85
CA LEU A 527 -16.18 35.21 -21.06
C LEU A 527 -17.11 35.68 -22.17
N ARG A 528 -16.60 35.65 -23.40
CA ARG A 528 -17.35 35.86 -24.63
C ARG A 528 -17.64 34.50 -25.29
N SER A 529 -18.86 34.31 -25.77
CA SER A 529 -19.16 33.16 -26.64
C SER A 529 -18.55 33.43 -28.01
N LEU A 530 -17.72 32.52 -28.51
CA LEU A 530 -17.12 32.63 -29.84
C LEU A 530 -18.09 32.09 -30.90
N THR A 531 -18.01 32.65 -32.09
CA THR A 531 -18.91 32.36 -33.23
C THR A 531 -18.11 31.88 -34.43
N ALA A 532 -18.79 31.52 -35.53
CA ALA A 532 -18.13 31.10 -36.76
C ALA A 532 -17.15 32.16 -37.31
N ASP A 533 -17.41 33.44 -37.05
CA ASP A 533 -16.55 34.56 -37.48
C ASP A 533 -15.21 34.60 -36.70
N ASP A 534 -15.15 33.98 -35.51
CA ASP A 534 -13.95 33.92 -34.67
C ASP A 534 -13.03 32.73 -35.04
N LEU A 535 -13.35 31.94 -36.07
CA LEU A 535 -12.64 30.69 -36.38
C LEU A 535 -11.13 30.89 -36.61
N GLU A 536 -10.73 31.93 -37.35
CA GLU A 536 -9.31 32.20 -37.60
C GLU A 536 -8.55 32.56 -36.32
N ALA A 537 -9.15 33.39 -35.46
CA ALA A 537 -8.56 33.76 -34.18
C ALA A 537 -8.48 32.55 -33.24
N ALA A 538 -9.56 31.75 -33.17
CA ALA A 538 -9.63 30.56 -32.32
C ALA A 538 -8.66 29.46 -32.78
N TRP A 539 -8.57 29.19 -34.08
CA TRP A 539 -7.60 28.24 -34.61
C TRP A 539 -6.17 28.74 -34.43
N GLY A 540 -5.91 30.04 -34.59
CA GLY A 540 -4.59 30.64 -34.34
C GLY A 540 -4.08 30.46 -32.90
N VAL A 541 -4.97 30.38 -31.90
CA VAL A 541 -4.60 30.06 -30.50
C VAL A 541 -4.20 28.59 -30.32
N ILE A 542 -4.83 27.68 -31.07
CA ILE A 542 -4.68 26.22 -30.92
C ILE A 542 -3.56 25.68 -31.82
N GLU A 543 -3.44 26.20 -33.04
CA GLU A 543 -2.54 25.71 -34.06
C GLU A 543 -1.09 25.88 -33.61
N GLY A 544 -0.39 24.75 -33.45
CA GLY A 544 0.98 24.75 -32.98
C GLY A 544 1.13 25.13 -31.50
N SER A 545 0.06 25.16 -30.71
CA SER A 545 0.15 25.42 -29.28
C SER A 545 0.91 24.30 -28.55
N PRO A 546 1.65 24.61 -27.47
CA PRO A 546 2.25 23.59 -26.62
C PRO A 546 1.22 22.67 -25.96
N VAL A 547 0.02 23.18 -25.72
CA VAL A 547 -1.08 22.42 -25.08
C VAL A 547 -1.60 21.35 -26.04
N LEU A 548 -1.85 21.70 -27.30
CA LEU A 548 -2.31 20.75 -28.32
C LEU A 548 -1.29 19.64 -28.53
N ARG A 549 0.00 19.99 -28.57
CA ARG A 549 1.08 18.99 -28.63
C ARG A 549 1.10 18.07 -27.42
N ALA A 550 0.93 18.60 -26.21
CA ALA A 550 0.88 17.81 -24.98
C ALA A 550 -0.36 16.90 -24.91
N ALA A 551 -1.48 17.35 -25.50
CA ALA A 551 -2.70 16.57 -25.65
C ALA A 551 -2.63 15.51 -26.76
N GLY A 552 -1.53 15.45 -27.52
CA GLY A 552 -1.39 14.56 -28.68
C GLY A 552 -2.34 14.90 -29.83
N GLY A 553 -2.79 16.16 -29.92
CA GLY A 553 -3.81 16.61 -30.87
C GLY A 553 -5.25 16.28 -30.47
N LEU A 554 -5.48 15.80 -29.24
CA LEU A 554 -6.77 15.28 -28.81
C LEU A 554 -7.55 16.26 -27.92
N TYR A 555 -8.88 16.18 -27.99
CA TYR A 555 -9.78 16.81 -27.04
C TYR A 555 -10.86 15.83 -26.55
N GLU A 556 -11.44 16.11 -25.38
CA GLU A 556 -12.43 15.24 -24.75
C GLU A 556 -13.87 15.62 -25.15
N VAL A 557 -14.66 14.64 -25.60
CA VAL A 557 -16.12 14.72 -25.74
C VAL A 557 -16.76 13.55 -24.99
N SER A 558 -17.48 13.84 -23.90
CA SER A 558 -18.26 12.85 -23.16
C SER A 558 -17.51 11.52 -22.91
N TRP A 559 -16.29 11.62 -22.38
CA TRP A 559 -15.35 10.50 -22.07
C TRP A 559 -14.58 9.90 -23.26
N HIS A 560 -14.78 10.40 -24.48
CA HIS A 560 -14.04 9.99 -25.67
C HIS A 560 -12.97 11.03 -26.01
N TRP A 561 -11.77 10.59 -26.40
CA TRP A 561 -10.72 11.49 -26.90
C TRP A 561 -10.62 11.38 -28.40
N MET A 562 -10.83 12.52 -29.06
CA MET A 562 -10.96 12.64 -30.50
C MET A 562 -9.95 13.65 -31.04
N ASP A 563 -9.59 13.54 -32.31
CA ASP A 563 -8.71 14.53 -32.95
C ASP A 563 -9.36 15.91 -32.98
N LEU A 564 -8.62 16.94 -32.55
CA LEU A 564 -9.05 18.33 -32.65
C LEU A 564 -8.60 18.90 -33.99
N THR A 565 -9.52 18.98 -34.95
CA THR A 565 -9.28 19.58 -36.27
C THR A 565 -9.94 20.94 -36.40
N ARG A 566 -9.50 21.71 -37.40
CA ARG A 566 -10.09 23.03 -37.70
C ARG A 566 -11.58 22.91 -38.05
N GLU A 567 -11.97 21.86 -38.78
CA GLU A 567 -13.36 21.58 -39.16
C GLU A 567 -14.22 21.29 -37.91
N ARG A 568 -13.69 20.54 -36.95
CA ARG A 568 -14.40 20.27 -35.69
C ARG A 568 -14.50 21.49 -34.79
N LEU A 569 -13.46 22.31 -34.73
CA LEU A 569 -13.53 23.59 -34.05
C LEU A 569 -14.61 24.48 -34.68
N ALA A 570 -14.69 24.54 -36.01
CA ALA A 570 -15.74 25.28 -36.72
C ALA A 570 -17.15 24.75 -36.38
N ALA A 571 -17.32 23.43 -36.26
CA ALA A 571 -18.59 22.84 -35.83
C ALA A 571 -18.95 23.22 -34.39
N HIS A 572 -17.99 23.19 -33.46
CA HIS A 572 -18.20 23.64 -32.08
C HIS A 572 -18.53 25.14 -31.99
N LEU A 573 -17.89 25.98 -32.82
CA LEU A 573 -18.20 27.42 -32.91
C LEU A 573 -19.61 27.65 -33.43
N ALA A 574 -20.02 26.94 -34.48
CA ALA A 574 -21.38 27.01 -35.02
C ALA A 574 -22.44 26.55 -34.00
N ALA A 575 -22.09 25.62 -33.12
CA ALA A 575 -22.94 25.13 -32.04
C ALA A 575 -22.95 26.03 -30.78
N GLY A 576 -22.11 27.08 -30.72
CA GLY A 576 -22.00 27.96 -29.55
C GLY A 576 -21.31 27.29 -28.34
N GLU A 577 -20.45 26.31 -28.60
CA GLU A 577 -19.80 25.48 -27.58
C GLU A 577 -18.41 25.99 -27.20
N VAL A 578 -17.92 27.05 -27.85
CA VAL A 578 -16.59 27.62 -27.62
C VAL A 578 -16.70 28.96 -26.90
N TRP A 579 -15.92 29.10 -25.84
CA TRP A 579 -15.88 30.30 -25.01
C TRP A 579 -14.46 30.87 -24.98
N GLY A 580 -14.35 32.18 -25.16
CA GLY A 580 -13.09 32.91 -25.19
C GLY A 580 -12.90 33.79 -23.95
N GLY A 581 -11.65 33.93 -23.53
CA GLY A 581 -11.17 34.97 -22.63
C GLY A 581 -10.31 35.95 -23.42
N ASP A 582 -10.79 37.19 -23.55
CA ASP A 582 -10.07 38.25 -24.26
C ASP A 582 -9.15 39.01 -23.27
N LEU A 583 -7.94 39.37 -23.71
CA LEU A 583 -7.05 40.34 -23.06
C LEU A 583 -6.91 41.59 -23.96
N GLU A 584 -6.11 42.59 -23.56
CA GLU A 584 -6.01 43.89 -24.27
C GLU A 584 -5.70 43.76 -25.78
N ASP A 585 -5.01 42.68 -26.19
CA ASP A 585 -4.59 42.43 -27.58
C ASP A 585 -5.46 41.42 -28.36
N GLY A 586 -6.62 41.02 -27.83
CA GLY A 586 -7.57 40.09 -28.49
C GLY A 586 -7.77 38.76 -27.75
N LEU A 587 -8.16 37.72 -28.49
CA LEU A 587 -8.46 36.40 -27.91
C LEU A 587 -7.20 35.75 -27.34
N ALA A 588 -7.09 35.68 -26.01
CA ALA A 588 -5.89 35.18 -25.33
C ALA A 588 -5.97 33.69 -24.95
N ALA A 589 -7.18 33.19 -24.72
CA ALA A 589 -7.43 31.79 -24.41
C ALA A 589 -8.85 31.38 -24.79
N LEU A 590 -9.06 30.08 -25.00
CA LEU A 590 -10.37 29.51 -25.28
C LEU A 590 -10.59 28.18 -24.57
N ALA A 591 -11.87 27.84 -24.41
CA ALA A 591 -12.31 26.54 -23.96
C ALA A 591 -13.42 25.99 -24.88
N ILE A 592 -13.34 24.69 -25.15
CA ILE A 592 -14.41 23.94 -25.84
C ILE A 592 -15.23 23.23 -24.76
N LEU A 593 -16.55 23.43 -24.76
CA LEU A 593 -17.50 22.87 -23.81
C LEU A 593 -18.49 21.97 -24.55
N PRO A 594 -18.10 20.75 -24.94
CA PRO A 594 -18.99 19.85 -25.65
C PRO A 594 -20.23 19.51 -24.81
N PRO A 595 -21.38 19.26 -25.45
CA PRO A 595 -22.61 18.93 -24.75
C PRO A 595 -22.44 17.62 -24.01
N ASN A 596 -22.84 17.62 -22.74
CA ASN A 596 -22.87 16.42 -21.93
C ASN A 596 -24.26 16.25 -21.32
N PRO A 597 -25.15 15.48 -21.96
CA PRO A 597 -26.57 15.38 -21.57
C PRO A 597 -26.78 14.72 -20.20
N ARG A 598 -25.76 14.14 -19.59
CA ARG A 598 -25.81 13.46 -18.27
C ARG A 598 -25.07 14.21 -17.16
N ALA A 599 -24.59 15.44 -17.41
CA ALA A 599 -23.69 16.10 -16.48
C ALA A 599 -24.40 16.98 -15.44
N GLU A 600 -24.23 16.62 -14.17
CA GLU A 600 -24.48 17.50 -13.01
C GLU A 600 -23.43 18.64 -12.88
N ARG A 601 -22.49 18.70 -13.82
CA ARG A 601 -21.28 19.55 -13.78
C ARG A 601 -20.91 20.09 -15.16
N LEU A 602 -20.38 21.30 -15.20
CA LEU A 602 -19.87 21.90 -16.43
C LEU A 602 -18.62 21.13 -16.88
N SER A 603 -18.73 20.41 -18.00
CA SER A 603 -17.62 19.63 -18.57
C SER A 603 -16.88 20.47 -19.62
N VAL A 604 -15.59 20.64 -19.41
CA VAL A 604 -14.70 21.35 -20.33
C VAL A 604 -13.85 20.31 -21.05
N GLY A 605 -14.04 20.20 -22.36
CA GLY A 605 -13.40 19.19 -23.20
C GLY A 605 -11.99 19.57 -23.65
N TYR A 606 -11.73 20.88 -23.76
CA TYR A 606 -10.43 21.42 -24.17
C TYR A 606 -10.22 22.82 -23.61
N VAL A 607 -8.97 23.18 -23.30
CA VAL A 607 -8.55 24.54 -22.90
C VAL A 607 -7.21 24.82 -23.54
N ASP A 608 -7.03 26.01 -24.12
CA ASP A 608 -5.77 26.45 -24.71
C ASP A 608 -5.61 27.96 -24.63
N GLY A 609 -4.38 28.44 -24.79
CA GLY A 609 -4.02 29.85 -24.75
C GLY A 609 -2.84 30.17 -23.86
N GLU A 610 -2.55 31.46 -23.73
CA GLU A 610 -1.46 31.95 -22.88
C GLU A 610 -1.80 31.78 -21.39
N PRO A 611 -0.82 31.54 -20.50
CA PRO A 611 -1.09 31.25 -19.09
C PRO A 611 -1.98 32.28 -18.37
N GLU A 612 -1.79 33.57 -18.68
CA GLU A 612 -2.61 34.66 -18.11
C GLU A 612 -4.05 34.61 -18.64
N GLY A 613 -4.21 34.45 -19.96
CA GLY A 613 -5.51 34.26 -20.61
C GLY A 613 -6.24 33.03 -20.09
N VAL A 614 -5.54 31.90 -19.93
CA VAL A 614 -6.08 30.65 -19.40
C VAL A 614 -6.53 30.81 -17.95
N THR A 615 -5.79 31.57 -17.13
CA THR A 615 -6.19 31.86 -15.74
C THR A 615 -7.50 32.65 -15.71
N ALA A 616 -7.61 33.69 -16.54
CA ALA A 616 -8.82 34.50 -16.66
C ALA A 616 -10.01 33.69 -17.20
N LEU A 617 -9.78 32.89 -18.25
CA LEU A 617 -10.74 31.97 -18.85
C LEU A 617 -11.26 30.97 -17.80
N ALA A 618 -10.36 30.33 -17.05
CA ALA A 618 -10.68 29.34 -16.03
C ALA A 618 -11.50 29.95 -14.89
N TRP A 619 -11.20 31.18 -14.46
CA TRP A 619 -12.04 31.91 -13.52
C TRP A 619 -13.43 32.17 -14.09
N GLY A 620 -13.51 32.62 -15.36
CA GLY A 620 -14.76 32.84 -16.06
C GLY A 620 -15.61 31.56 -16.23
N LEU A 621 -14.98 30.39 -16.42
CA LEU A 621 -15.68 29.11 -16.52
C LEU A 621 -16.40 28.75 -15.20
N ARG A 622 -15.80 29.09 -14.06
CA ARG A 622 -16.42 28.93 -12.74
C ARG A 622 -17.63 29.83 -12.57
N VAL A 623 -17.57 31.05 -13.12
CA VAL A 623 -18.72 31.97 -13.14
C VAL A 623 -19.81 31.49 -14.08
N LEU A 624 -19.44 31.01 -15.27
CA LEU A 624 -20.36 30.43 -16.24
C LEU A 624 -21.11 29.23 -15.65
N ALA A 625 -20.42 28.38 -14.90
CA ALA A 625 -21.02 27.25 -14.20
C ALA A 625 -22.04 27.68 -13.14
N ALA A 626 -21.73 28.73 -12.36
CA ALA A 626 -22.67 29.27 -11.38
C ALA A 626 -23.94 29.80 -12.04
N ARG A 627 -23.80 30.51 -13.18
CA ARG A 627 -24.93 31.05 -13.96
C ARG A 627 -25.79 29.96 -14.58
N ARG A 628 -25.19 28.83 -14.95
CA ARG A 628 -25.88 27.66 -15.50
C ARG A 628 -26.30 26.65 -14.42
N CYS A 629 -26.18 27.01 -13.14
CA CYS A 629 -26.56 26.18 -12.00
C CYS A 629 -25.87 24.80 -11.94
N PHE A 630 -24.65 24.70 -12.45
CA PHE A 630 -23.83 23.49 -12.29
C PHE A 630 -23.18 23.48 -10.91
N GLU A 631 -23.07 22.31 -10.28
CA GLU A 631 -22.46 22.19 -8.94
C GLU A 631 -20.93 22.28 -8.97
N LYS A 632 -20.32 21.92 -10.10
CA LYS A 632 -18.86 21.87 -10.28
C LYS A 632 -18.47 22.20 -11.72
N VAL A 633 -17.23 22.63 -11.91
CA VAL A 633 -16.56 22.69 -13.22
C VAL A 633 -15.49 21.62 -13.27
N ARG A 634 -15.45 20.82 -14.32
CA ARG A 634 -14.41 19.79 -14.53
C ARG A 634 -13.66 20.05 -15.82
N VAL A 635 -12.33 20.04 -15.72
CA VAL A 635 -11.41 20.10 -16.85
C VAL A 635 -10.51 18.86 -16.78
N ARG A 636 -10.23 18.24 -17.93
CA ARG A 636 -9.19 17.20 -18.02
C ARG A 636 -8.02 17.68 -18.86
N PRO A 637 -7.12 18.51 -18.29
CA PRO A 637 -6.01 19.06 -19.06
C PRO A 637 -4.95 17.99 -19.35
N PRO A 638 -4.21 18.12 -20.46
CA PRO A 638 -3.00 17.32 -20.65
C PRO A 638 -1.93 17.68 -19.60
N THR A 639 -0.95 16.80 -19.41
CA THR A 639 0.18 17.07 -18.51
C THR A 639 1.12 18.13 -19.12
N TYR A 640 0.76 19.41 -18.99
CA TYR A 640 1.54 20.57 -19.42
C TYR A 640 1.66 21.61 -18.29
N PRO A 641 2.84 21.78 -17.65
CA PRO A 641 2.95 22.54 -16.41
C PRO A 641 2.42 23.97 -16.43
N PRO A 642 2.62 24.80 -17.48
CA PRO A 642 2.08 26.16 -17.53
C PRO A 642 0.54 26.20 -17.51
N LEU A 643 -0.12 25.28 -18.22
CA LEU A 643 -1.59 25.14 -18.20
C LEU A 643 -2.08 24.72 -16.82
N LEU A 644 -1.41 23.75 -16.19
CA LEU A 644 -1.79 23.28 -14.84
C LEU A 644 -1.65 24.40 -13.80
N ALA A 645 -0.56 25.16 -13.84
CA ALA A 645 -0.33 26.28 -12.95
C ALA A 645 -1.41 27.38 -13.13
N ALA A 646 -1.82 27.65 -14.37
CA ALA A 646 -2.90 28.61 -14.66
C ALA A 646 -4.26 28.14 -14.11
N LEU A 647 -4.60 26.86 -14.28
CA LEU A 647 -5.82 26.27 -13.72
C LEU A 647 -5.82 26.31 -12.18
N GLU A 648 -4.68 26.00 -11.55
CA GLU A 648 -4.51 26.05 -10.09
C GLU A 648 -4.61 27.47 -9.56
N ALA A 649 -4.02 28.45 -10.25
CA ALA A 649 -4.16 29.87 -9.93
C ALA A 649 -5.62 30.34 -10.00
N ALA A 650 -6.42 29.77 -10.91
CA ALA A 650 -7.85 30.01 -11.02
C ALA A 650 -8.69 29.20 -10.00
N GLY A 651 -8.06 28.43 -9.10
CA GLY A 651 -8.71 27.69 -8.01
C GLY A 651 -9.24 26.31 -8.40
N PHE A 652 -8.76 25.72 -9.49
CA PHE A 652 -8.99 24.31 -9.78
C PHE A 652 -8.05 23.44 -8.94
N ALA A 653 -8.58 22.35 -8.41
CA ALA A 653 -7.82 21.36 -7.65
C ALA A 653 -7.87 20.00 -8.34
N ARG A 654 -6.76 19.27 -8.25
CA ARG A 654 -6.68 17.88 -8.72
C ARG A 654 -7.52 16.97 -7.82
N VAL A 655 -8.35 16.12 -8.42
CA VAL A 655 -9.29 15.24 -7.67
C VAL A 655 -8.90 13.77 -7.71
N TRP A 656 -8.10 13.36 -8.71
CA TRP A 656 -7.64 11.97 -8.85
C TRP A 656 -6.13 11.86 -8.68
N GLU A 657 -5.69 10.92 -7.83
CA GLU A 657 -4.27 10.63 -7.58
C GLU A 657 -3.56 10.06 -8.82
N HIS A 658 -4.28 9.39 -9.72
CA HIS A 658 -3.71 8.76 -10.91
C HIS A 658 -4.01 9.55 -12.19
N CYS A 659 -3.01 9.68 -13.06
CA CYS A 659 -3.18 10.24 -14.39
C CYS A 659 -3.94 9.26 -15.31
N PHE A 660 -4.56 9.78 -16.36
CA PHE A 660 -5.27 9.01 -17.37
C PHE A 660 -4.45 8.96 -18.67
N TRP A 661 -4.21 7.76 -19.20
CA TRP A 661 -3.45 7.57 -20.44
C TRP A 661 -4.39 7.22 -21.58
N ILE A 662 -4.22 7.95 -22.69
CA ILE A 662 -4.84 7.61 -23.96
C ILE A 662 -3.84 6.82 -24.79
N PHE A 663 -4.28 5.67 -25.26
CA PHE A 663 -3.56 4.83 -26.19
C PHE A 663 -4.26 4.88 -27.54
N GLU A 664 -3.48 4.85 -28.61
CA GLU A 664 -4.00 4.84 -29.97
C GLU A 664 -3.25 3.86 -30.85
N ARG A 665 -3.95 3.37 -31.87
CA ARG A 665 -3.44 2.50 -32.90
C ARG A 665 -4.06 2.89 -34.25
N PRO A 666 -3.25 3.14 -35.30
CA PRO A 666 -3.79 3.28 -36.65
C PRO A 666 -4.34 1.94 -37.13
N LEU A 667 -5.52 1.97 -37.74
CA LEU A 667 -6.12 0.84 -38.42
C LEU A 667 -5.57 0.78 -39.86
N GLY A 668 -5.19 -0.41 -40.32
CA GLY A 668 -4.74 -0.61 -41.70
C GLY A 668 -5.88 -0.40 -42.70
N THR A 669 -5.54 -0.09 -43.96
CA THR A 669 -6.51 -0.17 -45.06
C THR A 669 -6.94 -1.62 -45.23
N ALA A 670 -8.24 -1.89 -45.19
CA ALA A 670 -8.79 -3.20 -45.53
C ALA A 670 -8.17 -3.67 -46.86
N VAL A 671 -7.51 -4.82 -46.84
CA VAL A 671 -7.16 -5.52 -48.06
C VAL A 671 -8.50 -5.97 -48.64
N ASN A 672 -8.88 -5.41 -49.78
CA ASN A 672 -10.02 -5.90 -50.55
C ASN A 672 -9.81 -7.39 -50.81
N ASP A 673 -10.62 -8.23 -50.16
CA ASP A 673 -10.74 -9.64 -50.49
C ASP A 673 -11.63 -9.75 -51.74
N ASP A 674 -11.03 -9.40 -52.88
CA ASP A 674 -11.51 -9.78 -54.21
C ASP A 674 -10.43 -10.67 -54.82
N ARG A 675 -10.46 -11.96 -54.47
CA ARG A 675 -10.11 -13.12 -55.33
C ARG A 675 -10.30 -14.47 -54.66
#